data_AF-A0A7X7ML33-F1
#
_entry.id   AF-A0A7X7ML33-F1
#
_cell.length_a   1.000
_cell.length_b   1.000
_cell.length_c   1.000
_cell.angle_alpha   90.00
_cell.angle_beta   90.00
_cell.angle_gamma   90.00
#
_symmetry.space_group_name_H-M   'P 1'
#
loop_
_entity.id
_entity.type
_entity.pdbx_description
1 polymer ?
#
loop_
_entity_poly.entity_id
_entity_poly.type
_entity_poly.pdbx_seq_one_letter_code
_entity_poly.pdbx_strand_id
1 'polypeptide(L)'
;MSNWCSSHWFYVLILAVMGSARVPAQEPALLTAKVTALQQSRDSVASFRADFVRLLQDAGVSQVFAPASVAVLSAEGEHLPVRVEPEQDIFRVSWAVPAAVQAQDCGSSREFTVLFGSGQSKSTPLQAEENLIDNGDFRRLDQAGLPLGIPASFFPKDYQVVPGVGESKGIALLSSPEKSRSFNSQWVYCSPKSLVEYRIKYKISGAKAHHYNRVIYSFINYRDRSGKYLTRAGALSSLSSDSEGFQEYSLTLPMPAEAYSTSIEINSGSAVPGSVVIGAVKITCPEVPEITQAATAGGEIKSLLARGAEIRRYDLGPADSPVMDGFVRLSPEDKYRPGQKVGFTKLGRAYVRDKGRPDPLGRDYIAAEHAVLRLDLPNGQYRLWVLSGDSQTSSTVATFYFQKSLELNGKTVFQDNTRPAEFFRHQYLSNAKHFWLPGMDYYDTFVTPRFQQYTFPVEVTERQLSIAWRNMPINALILYPVEQEEAVARELAYLQSRRKRDAVIKLLPGPVEVCTTPSASEQKRGFMLFRRSANERIFPSSRPQENDRCSKLSSFAPAGETATFNFSLYPLRDLGPTSIRVGKLRSGFRSIPAAAAEVRVVRYLHRRKGAGSLQVAPFLLDRREVIPVTRDTTWSWFIQVSVPADCKGGKYRGEVAVVAAETGKTLAEIPLELHVLPLQLEPLPILQGYYYFPSEPWYSTFWAANLVGPRYNRDPEVLQLIEENERREMRFMKSLGLNSISFGDDMRSDLELVEGEVKFTPHNRFVWWMDIYTSEGMQAMPFYGFQSFGGGGGNISWLDRKNPDLAQHFSPAWTKAYLSVIREGMRLQKERNWPEILWYTSDERSNERETGAQEGLKLAQLVRGIPGATNIASMNGPWEHIMVPALDISMPNIAFPITEETVKMIRGHNSRLWLYNCGTDRLTLGLYPWRVKAGGRFQWHYRSGGGEQWDDGVLEGCTQYAVCFNSPEGIVPALDALAVREAIYDHRYIVTLEKAIQEAEQRLAARRQEKLAEAVRRAKDYVAFLTDRVPVDAREFIGFGIDPRAAGAAVGGEFRNTDNLDRVRWMMAQLILDLHSASGKK
;
A
#
# COMPACT_ATOMS: atom_id res chain seq x y z
N MET A 1 -41.99 -31.82 -7.90
CA MET A 1 -42.97 -31.04 -7.11
C MET A 1 -42.79 -31.46 -5.66
N SER A 2 -41.73 -30.97 -5.01
CA SER A 2 -41.66 -29.69 -4.28
C SER A 2 -42.26 -29.82 -2.88
N ASN A 3 -41.44 -30.32 -1.94
CA ASN A 3 -41.48 -29.95 -0.53
C ASN A 3 -40.32 -30.62 0.24
N TRP A 4 -39.69 -29.83 1.13
CA TRP A 4 -38.73 -30.16 2.20
C TRP A 4 -37.22 -29.91 1.98
N CYS A 5 -36.74 -28.99 2.85
CA CYS A 5 -35.50 -28.96 3.63
C CYS A 5 -34.56 -27.77 3.37
N SER A 6 -34.87 -26.67 4.06
CA SER A 6 -33.97 -25.54 4.33
C SER A 6 -32.90 -25.94 5.35
N SER A 7 -31.63 -25.89 4.93
CA SER A 7 -30.45 -26.08 5.78
C SER A 7 -29.83 -24.70 6.08
N HIS A 8 -29.91 -24.24 7.33
CA HIS A 8 -29.21 -23.05 7.84
C HIS A 8 -28.14 -23.52 8.83
N TRP A 9 -26.87 -23.25 8.52
CA TRP A 9 -25.72 -23.46 9.41
C TRP A 9 -25.18 -22.09 9.83
N PHE A 10 -25.44 -21.69 11.07
CA PHE A 10 -24.69 -20.68 11.82
C PHE A 10 -24.80 -21.02 13.32
N TYR A 11 -23.68 -21.31 13.96
CA TYR A 11 -23.58 -21.60 15.39
C TYR A 11 -23.40 -20.29 16.17
N VAL A 12 -24.42 -19.88 16.93
CA VAL A 12 -24.36 -19.49 18.35
C VAL A 12 -25.78 -19.68 18.89
N LEU A 13 -25.99 -20.68 19.75
CA LEU A 13 -27.17 -20.74 20.60
C LEU A 13 -26.76 -21.16 22.01
N ILE A 14 -26.77 -20.17 22.90
CA ILE A 14 -26.81 -20.34 24.35
C ILE A 14 -28.23 -20.84 24.67
N LEU A 15 -28.35 -22.04 25.23
CA LEU A 15 -29.32 -22.47 26.26
C LEU A 15 -29.31 -24.00 26.41
N ALA A 16 -28.65 -24.49 27.46
CA ALA A 16 -29.13 -25.54 28.36
C ALA A 16 -28.08 -25.81 29.45
N VAL A 17 -28.41 -25.43 30.69
CA VAL A 17 -27.71 -25.89 31.88
C VAL A 17 -28.13 -27.34 32.16
N MET A 18 -27.14 -28.18 32.47
CA MET A 18 -27.15 -29.51 33.12
C MET A 18 -26.62 -30.67 32.27
N GLY A 19 -25.41 -31.11 32.63
CA GLY A 19 -24.75 -32.33 32.18
C GLY A 19 -23.33 -32.40 32.76
N SER A 20 -23.18 -33.13 33.86
CA SER A 20 -22.06 -33.07 34.82
C SER A 20 -20.73 -33.65 34.33
N ALA A 21 -19.67 -32.85 34.32
CA ALA A 21 -18.40 -33.25 34.91
C ALA A 21 -18.41 -32.74 36.37
N ARG A 22 -18.38 -33.63 37.36
CA ARG A 22 -18.33 -33.23 38.78
C ARG A 22 -17.01 -32.52 39.06
N VAL A 23 -17.06 -31.20 39.15
CA VAL A 23 -15.97 -30.39 39.71
C VAL A 23 -15.87 -30.70 41.21
N PRO A 24 -14.69 -31.03 41.76
CA PRO A 24 -14.53 -31.23 43.20
C PRO A 24 -14.89 -29.94 43.96
N ALA A 25 -15.80 -30.05 44.94
CA ALA A 25 -16.36 -28.92 45.70
C ALA A 25 -15.40 -28.25 46.70
N GLN A 26 -14.08 -28.29 46.48
CA GLN A 26 -13.08 -27.89 47.49
C GLN A 26 -12.24 -26.64 47.18
N GLU A 27 -12.39 -25.98 46.03
CA GLU A 27 -11.61 -24.76 45.73
C GLU A 27 -12.52 -23.57 45.32
N PRO A 28 -12.79 -22.61 46.22
CA PRO A 28 -13.65 -21.45 45.93
C PRO A 28 -13.07 -20.49 44.87
N ALA A 29 -11.78 -20.61 44.51
CA ALA A 29 -11.12 -19.78 43.51
C ALA A 29 -11.12 -20.36 42.08
N LEU A 30 -11.65 -21.58 41.89
CA LEU A 30 -11.67 -22.26 40.60
C LEU A 30 -12.81 -21.75 39.71
N LEU A 31 -12.46 -21.17 38.57
CA LEU A 31 -13.39 -20.78 37.51
C LEU A 31 -13.31 -21.75 36.33
N THR A 32 -14.45 -21.93 35.66
CA THR A 32 -14.59 -22.80 34.50
C THR A 32 -15.14 -22.05 33.29
N ALA A 33 -14.59 -22.29 32.11
CA ALA A 33 -15.09 -21.76 30.84
C ALA A 33 -15.11 -22.84 29.77
N LYS A 34 -15.78 -22.57 28.64
CA LYS A 34 -15.87 -23.50 27.51
C LYS A 34 -15.23 -22.88 26.28
N VAL A 35 -14.45 -23.69 25.56
CA VAL A 35 -13.86 -23.33 24.27
C VAL A 35 -14.14 -24.43 23.26
N THR A 36 -14.13 -24.09 21.97
CA THR A 36 -14.35 -25.09 20.91
C THR A 36 -13.20 -25.10 19.91
N ALA A 37 -12.97 -26.24 19.29
CA ALA A 37 -12.05 -26.37 18.16
C ALA A 37 -12.60 -27.38 17.13
N LEU A 38 -12.30 -27.12 15.86
CA LEU A 38 -12.62 -28.07 14.80
C LEU A 38 -11.66 -29.27 14.86
N GLN A 39 -12.23 -30.46 14.86
CA GLN A 39 -11.49 -31.71 14.81
C GLN A 39 -10.78 -31.87 13.46
N GLN A 40 -9.47 -32.07 13.49
CA GLN A 40 -8.65 -32.29 12.30
C GLN A 40 -8.41 -33.79 12.10
N SER A 41 -7.92 -34.18 10.92
CA SER A 41 -7.56 -35.57 10.61
C SER A 41 -6.24 -36.03 11.27
N ARG A 42 -5.50 -35.09 11.87
CA ARG A 42 -4.31 -35.32 12.70
C ARG A 42 -4.37 -34.37 13.89
N ASP A 43 -3.47 -34.54 14.85
CA ASP A 43 -3.35 -33.61 15.96
C ASP A 43 -3.10 -32.19 15.45
N SER A 44 -3.63 -31.20 16.15
CA SER A 44 -3.41 -29.80 15.82
C SER A 44 -3.26 -28.97 17.09
N VAL A 45 -2.95 -27.70 16.92
CA VAL A 45 -2.92 -26.74 18.03
C VAL A 45 -3.91 -25.64 17.73
N ALA A 46 -4.86 -25.44 18.64
CA ALA A 46 -5.80 -24.32 18.62
C ALA A 46 -5.39 -23.29 19.67
N SER A 47 -5.92 -22.08 19.55
CA SER A 47 -5.70 -21.01 20.52
C SER A 47 -6.99 -20.27 20.88
N PHE A 48 -7.02 -19.73 22.10
CA PHE A 48 -8.03 -18.78 22.55
C PHE A 48 -7.36 -17.69 23.39
N ARG A 49 -8.07 -16.59 23.59
CA ARG A 49 -7.68 -15.45 24.43
C ARG A 49 -8.54 -15.39 25.67
N ALA A 50 -7.99 -14.93 26.80
CA ALA A 50 -8.77 -14.69 28.00
C ALA A 50 -8.15 -13.60 28.88
N ASP A 51 -8.99 -12.69 29.36
CA ASP A 51 -8.66 -11.77 30.45
C ASP A 51 -8.91 -12.47 31.80
N PHE A 52 -8.04 -13.42 32.13
CA PHE A 52 -8.16 -14.21 33.36
C PHE A 52 -8.15 -13.34 34.62
N VAL A 53 -7.35 -12.25 34.60
CA VAL A 53 -7.23 -11.33 35.74
C VAL A 53 -8.57 -10.69 36.03
N ARG A 54 -9.22 -10.13 35.01
CA ARG A 54 -10.51 -9.45 35.17
C ARG A 54 -11.64 -10.41 35.51
N LEU A 55 -11.67 -11.60 34.90
CA LEU A 55 -12.64 -12.64 35.24
C LEU A 55 -12.54 -13.11 36.71
N LEU A 56 -11.32 -13.20 37.24
CA LEU A 56 -11.09 -13.53 38.65
C LEU A 56 -11.51 -12.39 39.58
N GLN A 57 -11.19 -11.14 39.21
CA GLN A 57 -11.61 -9.96 39.97
C GLN A 57 -13.14 -9.83 40.03
N ASP A 58 -13.83 -10.01 38.92
CA ASP A 58 -15.32 -10.01 38.86
C ASP A 58 -15.92 -11.18 39.67
N ALA A 59 -15.16 -12.26 39.84
CA ALA A 59 -15.50 -13.36 40.72
C ALA A 59 -15.22 -13.12 42.21
N GLY A 60 -14.65 -11.96 42.58
CA GLY A 60 -14.26 -11.65 43.95
C GLY A 60 -13.03 -12.42 44.43
N VAL A 61 -12.24 -12.98 43.51
CA VAL A 61 -11.01 -13.70 43.82
C VAL A 61 -9.86 -12.70 43.92
N SER A 62 -9.28 -12.57 45.12
CA SER A 62 -8.19 -11.62 45.41
C SER A 62 -6.80 -12.15 45.08
N GLN A 63 -6.68 -13.43 44.70
CA GLN A 63 -5.41 -14.05 44.35
C GLN A 63 -4.87 -13.50 43.02
N VAL A 64 -3.55 -13.25 42.97
CA VAL A 64 -2.87 -12.87 41.73
C VAL A 64 -2.95 -14.04 40.74
N PHE A 65 -3.39 -13.75 39.51
CA PHE A 65 -3.45 -14.76 38.45
C PHE A 65 -2.08 -15.38 38.19
N ALA A 66 -2.01 -16.71 38.21
CA ALA A 66 -0.83 -17.47 37.86
C ALA A 66 -1.07 -18.20 36.52
N PRO A 67 -0.28 -17.96 35.46
CA PRO A 67 -0.42 -18.64 34.17
C PRO A 67 -0.38 -20.17 34.27
N ALA A 68 0.39 -20.72 35.23
CA ALA A 68 0.48 -22.15 35.50
C ALA A 68 -0.80 -22.76 36.12
N SER A 69 -1.80 -21.96 36.50
CA SER A 69 -3.10 -22.44 36.99
C SER A 69 -4.06 -22.85 35.87
N VAL A 70 -3.76 -22.49 34.61
CA VAL A 70 -4.66 -22.77 33.49
C VAL A 70 -4.57 -24.24 33.09
N ALA A 71 -5.72 -24.89 32.96
CA ALA A 71 -5.87 -26.24 32.41
C ALA A 71 -6.90 -26.25 31.29
N VAL A 72 -6.70 -27.12 30.30
CA VAL A 72 -7.72 -27.44 29.29
C VAL A 72 -8.00 -28.93 29.34
N LEU A 73 -9.28 -29.30 29.39
CA LEU A 73 -9.74 -30.68 29.50
C LEU A 73 -10.54 -31.08 28.26
N SER A 74 -10.37 -32.32 27.82
CA SER A 74 -11.23 -32.95 26.81
C SER A 74 -12.67 -33.11 27.32
N ALA A 75 -13.59 -33.52 26.43
CA ALA A 75 -14.96 -33.84 26.82
C ALA A 75 -15.02 -35.00 27.84
N GLU A 76 -14.03 -35.88 27.82
CA GLU A 76 -13.86 -37.03 28.72
C GLU A 76 -13.14 -36.64 30.04
N GLY A 77 -12.69 -35.39 30.18
CA GLY A 77 -12.01 -34.89 31.38
C GLY A 77 -10.50 -35.13 31.41
N GLU A 78 -9.88 -35.45 30.28
CA GLU A 78 -8.42 -35.62 30.20
C GLU A 78 -7.70 -34.28 30.13
N HIS A 79 -6.64 -34.09 30.92
CA HIS A 79 -5.81 -32.88 30.89
C HIS A 79 -4.96 -32.84 29.63
N LEU A 80 -5.20 -31.84 28.79
CA LEU A 80 -4.47 -31.63 27.54
C LEU A 80 -3.23 -30.75 27.76
N PRO A 81 -2.17 -30.91 26.96
CA PRO A 81 -1.03 -30.01 26.98
C PRO A 81 -1.41 -28.56 26.64
N VAL A 82 -0.89 -27.59 27.41
CA VAL A 82 -1.19 -26.15 27.25
C VAL A 82 0.07 -25.29 27.25
N ARG A 83 0.02 -24.16 26.56
CA ARG A 83 0.98 -23.06 26.67
C ARG A 83 0.21 -21.77 26.88
N VAL A 84 0.60 -20.99 27.89
CA VAL A 84 -0.03 -19.71 28.26
C VAL A 84 1.00 -18.62 28.12
N GLU A 85 0.70 -17.63 27.28
CA GLU A 85 1.61 -16.54 26.94
C GLU A 85 0.89 -15.19 27.10
N PRO A 86 1.55 -14.16 27.67
CA PRO A 86 1.01 -12.81 27.64
C PRO A 86 0.82 -12.34 26.19
N GLU A 87 -0.34 -11.77 25.88
CA GLU A 87 -0.64 -11.14 24.60
C GLU A 87 -1.29 -9.78 24.88
N GLN A 88 -0.51 -8.70 24.71
CA GLN A 88 -0.90 -7.34 25.12
C GLN A 88 -1.28 -7.32 26.61
N ASP A 89 -2.52 -6.93 26.94
CA ASP A 89 -3.01 -6.82 28.32
C ASP A 89 -3.69 -8.10 28.85
N ILE A 90 -3.74 -9.17 28.05
CA ILE A 90 -4.42 -10.43 28.37
C ILE A 90 -3.50 -11.63 28.12
N PHE A 91 -4.07 -12.84 28.08
CA PHE A 91 -3.33 -14.07 27.83
C PHE A 91 -3.86 -14.81 26.60
N ARG A 92 -2.93 -15.30 25.77
CA ARG A 92 -3.19 -16.33 24.77
C ARG A 92 -2.93 -17.70 25.37
N VAL A 93 -3.85 -18.62 25.17
CA VAL A 93 -3.71 -20.03 25.55
C VAL A 93 -3.73 -20.86 24.28
N SER A 94 -2.64 -21.56 24.01
CA SER A 94 -2.57 -22.61 22.99
C SER A 94 -2.73 -23.97 23.65
N TRP A 95 -3.54 -24.86 23.09
CA TRP A 95 -3.69 -26.22 23.60
C TRP A 95 -3.66 -27.25 22.47
N ALA A 96 -3.21 -28.46 22.80
CA ALA A 96 -3.24 -29.57 21.85
C ALA A 96 -4.68 -30.05 21.63
N VAL A 97 -5.08 -30.15 20.37
CA VAL A 97 -6.36 -30.71 19.94
C VAL A 97 -6.09 -32.09 19.34
N PRO A 98 -6.54 -33.18 19.99
CA PRO A 98 -6.37 -34.53 19.45
C PRO A 98 -7.08 -34.70 18.10
N ALA A 99 -6.50 -35.54 17.24
CA ALA A 99 -7.11 -35.94 15.98
C ALA A 99 -8.50 -36.57 16.15
N ALA A 100 -9.35 -36.41 15.14
CA ALA A 100 -10.63 -37.08 15.07
C ALA A 100 -10.44 -38.61 15.09
N VAL A 101 -11.14 -39.30 16.00
CA VAL A 101 -11.10 -40.77 16.10
C VAL A 101 -11.77 -41.42 14.87
N GLN A 102 -12.84 -40.80 14.35
CA GLN A 102 -13.58 -41.27 13.19
C GLN A 102 -13.52 -40.25 12.06
N ALA A 103 -13.38 -40.70 10.82
CA ALA A 103 -13.27 -39.82 9.65
C ALA A 103 -14.48 -38.87 9.48
N GLN A 104 -15.68 -39.31 9.89
CA GLN A 104 -16.90 -38.50 9.85
C GLN A 104 -16.92 -37.33 10.84
N ASP A 105 -16.08 -37.38 11.88
CA ASP A 105 -15.95 -36.31 12.88
C ASP A 105 -15.00 -35.21 12.41
N CYS A 106 -14.27 -35.40 11.30
CA CYS A 106 -13.38 -34.40 10.75
C CYS A 106 -14.15 -33.13 10.31
N GLY A 107 -13.69 -31.97 10.79
CA GLY A 107 -14.34 -30.68 10.63
C GLY A 107 -15.59 -30.48 11.50
N SER A 108 -15.91 -31.41 12.41
CA SER A 108 -16.91 -31.17 13.46
C SER A 108 -16.31 -30.32 14.59
N SER A 109 -17.15 -29.48 15.21
CA SER A 109 -16.75 -28.69 16.38
C SER A 109 -16.84 -29.53 17.65
N ARG A 110 -15.78 -29.57 18.45
CA ARG A 110 -15.75 -30.22 19.77
C ARG A 110 -15.53 -29.19 20.87
N GLU A 111 -16.20 -29.40 22.00
CA GLU A 111 -16.10 -28.54 23.19
C GLU A 111 -15.02 -29.06 24.14
N PHE A 112 -14.27 -28.14 24.74
CA PHE A 112 -13.26 -28.36 25.76
C PHE A 112 -13.55 -27.47 26.97
N THR A 113 -13.15 -27.94 28.16
CA THR A 113 -13.35 -27.20 29.41
C THR A 113 -12.05 -26.54 29.84
N VAL A 114 -12.08 -25.24 30.07
CA VAL A 114 -10.95 -24.47 30.61
C VAL A 114 -11.14 -24.30 32.11
N LEU A 115 -10.10 -24.57 32.90
CA LEU A 115 -10.04 -24.30 34.33
C LEU A 115 -8.95 -23.27 34.62
N PHE A 116 -9.21 -22.35 35.54
CA PHE A 116 -8.21 -21.35 35.97
C PHE A 116 -8.57 -20.79 37.36
N GLY A 117 -7.60 -20.14 38.02
CA GLY A 117 -7.82 -19.46 39.30
C GLY A 117 -7.49 -20.27 40.56
N SER A 118 -7.09 -21.54 40.42
CA SER A 118 -6.65 -22.37 41.56
C SER A 118 -5.15 -22.71 41.52
N GLY A 119 -4.74 -23.78 42.22
CA GLY A 119 -3.34 -24.22 42.30
C GLY A 119 -2.72 -24.63 40.95
N GLN A 120 -1.50 -25.17 40.99
CA GLN A 120 -0.80 -25.56 39.76
C GLN A 120 -1.58 -26.61 38.96
N SER A 121 -1.78 -26.34 37.66
CA SER A 121 -2.49 -27.20 36.73
C SER A 121 -1.79 -28.56 36.54
N LYS A 122 -2.59 -29.61 36.30
CA LYS A 122 -2.10 -30.94 35.88
C LYS A 122 -1.84 -31.05 34.38
N SER A 123 -2.21 -30.03 33.60
CA SER A 123 -1.89 -29.98 32.16
C SER A 123 -0.38 -29.89 31.95
N THR A 124 0.14 -30.68 31.02
CA THR A 124 1.57 -30.67 30.68
C THR A 124 1.91 -29.47 29.78
N PRO A 125 3.17 -29.01 29.73
CA PRO A 125 3.55 -27.90 28.86
C PRO A 125 3.49 -28.26 27.37
N LEU A 126 2.82 -27.43 26.56
CA LEU A 126 2.77 -27.57 25.11
C LEU A 126 3.99 -26.93 24.43
N GLN A 127 4.80 -27.75 23.77
CA GLN A 127 5.99 -27.29 23.01
C GLN A 127 5.65 -26.91 21.56
N ALA A 128 4.56 -27.42 20.99
CA ALA A 128 4.20 -27.17 19.59
C ALA A 128 3.60 -25.78 19.38
N GLU A 129 3.98 -25.09 18.30
CA GLU A 129 3.36 -23.82 17.92
C GLU A 129 1.96 -24.00 17.32
N GLU A 130 1.18 -22.92 17.28
CA GLU A 130 -0.14 -22.92 16.65
C GLU A 130 -0.04 -23.28 15.16
N ASN A 131 -0.71 -24.37 14.79
CA ASN A 131 -0.75 -24.88 13.43
C ASN A 131 -1.89 -25.90 13.28
N LEU A 132 -2.64 -25.79 12.19
CA LEU A 132 -3.68 -26.77 11.84
C LEU A 132 -3.10 -28.01 11.14
N ILE A 133 -1.87 -27.93 10.63
CA ILE A 133 -1.16 -29.10 10.07
C ILE A 133 -0.19 -29.70 11.10
N ASP A 134 -0.13 -31.03 11.16
CA ASP A 134 0.90 -31.76 11.91
C ASP A 134 2.05 -32.14 10.97
N ASN A 135 2.99 -31.21 10.80
CA ASN A 135 4.24 -31.46 10.08
C ASN A 135 5.47 -31.53 10.98
N GLY A 136 5.31 -31.36 12.29
CA GLY A 136 6.40 -31.35 13.27
C GLY A 136 7.57 -30.42 12.91
N ASP A 137 7.30 -29.33 12.16
CA ASP A 137 8.31 -28.44 11.55
C ASP A 137 9.41 -29.17 10.76
N PHE A 138 9.06 -30.31 10.15
CA PHE A 138 9.97 -31.27 9.50
C PHE A 138 11.06 -31.87 10.43
N ARG A 139 11.05 -31.55 11.73
CA ARG A 139 12.00 -32.09 12.73
C ARG A 139 11.64 -33.49 13.16
N ARG A 140 10.34 -33.73 13.37
CA ARG A 140 9.80 -35.01 13.81
C ARG A 140 9.61 -35.95 12.62
N LEU A 141 10.04 -37.19 12.80
CA LEU A 141 9.87 -38.25 11.81
C LEU A 141 8.69 -39.14 12.21
N ASP A 142 8.00 -39.70 11.21
CA ASP A 142 7.05 -40.78 11.42
C ASP A 142 7.75 -42.11 11.70
N GLN A 143 6.96 -43.17 11.91
CA GLN A 143 7.48 -44.52 12.18
C GLN A 143 8.31 -45.10 11.03
N ALA A 144 8.18 -44.56 9.81
CA ALA A 144 8.97 -44.95 8.64
C ALA A 144 10.23 -44.09 8.46
N GLY A 145 10.52 -43.16 9.38
CA GLY A 145 11.68 -42.28 9.32
C GLY A 145 11.52 -41.09 8.36
N LEU A 146 10.32 -40.82 7.87
CA LEU A 146 10.02 -39.69 6.99
C LEU A 146 9.55 -38.47 7.80
N PRO A 147 9.86 -37.23 7.39
CA PRO A 147 9.33 -36.05 8.07
C PRO A 147 7.80 -36.07 8.14
N LEU A 148 7.25 -35.74 9.32
CA LEU A 148 5.80 -35.61 9.49
C LEU A 148 5.22 -34.58 8.51
N GLY A 149 3.96 -34.78 8.11
CA GLY A 149 3.23 -33.87 7.24
C GLY A 149 3.55 -33.99 5.74
N ILE A 150 4.36 -34.98 5.33
CA ILE A 150 4.53 -35.33 3.92
C ILE A 150 3.35 -36.22 3.46
N PRO A 151 2.59 -35.83 2.42
CA PRO A 151 1.47 -36.63 1.94
C PRO A 151 1.95 -37.94 1.29
N ALA A 152 1.14 -39.00 1.39
CA ALA A 152 1.47 -40.32 0.84
C ALA A 152 1.71 -40.33 -0.68
N SER A 153 1.25 -39.30 -1.40
CA SER A 153 1.48 -39.10 -2.83
C SER A 153 2.85 -38.49 -3.18
N PHE A 154 3.67 -38.16 -2.18
CA PHE A 154 4.99 -37.53 -2.35
C PHE A 154 6.09 -38.53 -2.02
N PHE A 155 6.69 -39.12 -3.06
CA PHE A 155 7.59 -40.25 -2.91
C PHE A 155 9.03 -39.79 -2.59
N PRO A 156 9.88 -40.63 -1.97
CA PRO A 156 11.28 -40.28 -1.67
C PRO A 156 12.14 -39.86 -2.88
N LYS A 157 11.69 -40.16 -4.10
CA LYS A 157 12.33 -39.70 -5.36
C LYS A 157 11.99 -38.25 -5.74
N ASP A 158 11.00 -37.64 -5.08
CA ASP A 158 10.48 -36.32 -5.40
C ASP A 158 11.09 -35.22 -4.50
N TYR A 159 11.78 -35.60 -3.42
CA TYR A 159 12.41 -34.68 -2.48
C TYR A 159 13.63 -35.26 -1.77
N GLN A 160 14.43 -34.38 -1.18
CA GLN A 160 15.51 -34.72 -0.25
C GLN A 160 15.35 -33.93 1.05
N VAL A 161 15.60 -34.57 2.18
CA VAL A 161 15.64 -33.88 3.48
C VAL A 161 17.00 -33.20 3.65
N VAL A 162 17.00 -31.89 3.90
CA VAL A 162 18.19 -31.04 4.01
C VAL A 162 18.15 -30.21 5.30
N PRO A 163 19.26 -29.55 5.71
CA PRO A 163 19.22 -28.57 6.79
C PRO A 163 18.22 -27.42 6.50
N GLY A 164 17.44 -27.06 7.51
CA GLY A 164 16.38 -26.06 7.45
C GLY A 164 16.75 -24.71 8.09
N VAL A 165 15.78 -24.08 8.75
CA VAL A 165 15.95 -22.79 9.45
C VAL A 165 16.48 -23.07 10.86
N GLY A 166 17.66 -22.56 11.18
CA GLY A 166 18.31 -22.84 12.47
C GLY A 166 18.67 -24.33 12.59
N GLU A 167 18.19 -24.98 13.65
CA GLU A 167 18.39 -26.43 13.87
C GLU A 167 17.29 -27.31 13.23
N SER A 168 16.35 -26.73 12.45
CA SER A 168 15.28 -27.49 11.80
C SER A 168 15.77 -28.28 10.59
N LYS A 169 14.93 -29.21 10.09
CA LYS A 169 15.10 -29.81 8.76
C LYS A 169 14.25 -29.06 7.74
N GLY A 170 14.53 -29.28 6.46
CA GLY A 170 13.78 -28.75 5.32
C GLY A 170 13.63 -29.79 4.20
N ILE A 171 12.74 -29.51 3.27
CA ILE A 171 12.42 -30.37 2.12
C ILE A 171 12.91 -29.70 0.84
N ALA A 172 13.97 -30.26 0.24
CA ALA A 172 14.48 -29.84 -1.06
C ALA A 172 13.72 -30.57 -2.17
N LEU A 173 13.11 -29.83 -3.10
CA LEU A 173 12.30 -30.40 -4.18
C LEU A 173 13.20 -30.89 -5.33
N LEU A 174 13.13 -32.18 -5.68
CA LEU A 174 13.96 -32.80 -6.72
C LEU A 174 13.30 -32.69 -8.12
N SER A 175 13.08 -31.45 -8.57
CA SER A 175 12.65 -31.17 -9.95
C SER A 175 13.77 -31.46 -10.96
N SER A 176 13.43 -31.97 -12.14
CA SER A 176 14.34 -32.18 -13.27
C SER A 176 13.85 -31.40 -14.48
N PRO A 177 14.66 -31.14 -15.53
CA PRO A 177 14.24 -30.42 -16.74
C PRO A 177 12.95 -30.94 -17.39
N GLU A 178 12.65 -32.22 -17.25
CA GLU A 178 11.48 -32.89 -17.82
C GLU A 178 10.25 -32.87 -16.90
N LYS A 179 10.43 -32.66 -15.59
CA LYS A 179 9.35 -32.80 -14.60
C LYS A 179 9.54 -31.92 -13.37
N SER A 180 8.63 -30.96 -13.19
CA SER A 180 8.51 -30.19 -11.96
C SER A 180 7.93 -31.04 -10.81
N ARG A 181 8.38 -30.75 -9.59
CA ARG A 181 7.86 -31.35 -8.35
C ARG A 181 7.11 -30.33 -7.52
N SER A 182 6.07 -30.80 -6.83
CA SER A 182 5.29 -29.99 -5.91
C SER A 182 5.12 -30.68 -4.56
N PHE A 183 5.26 -29.90 -3.50
CA PHE A 183 4.87 -30.27 -2.15
C PHE A 183 3.40 -29.88 -1.94
N ASN A 184 2.61 -30.76 -1.36
CA ASN A 184 1.24 -30.48 -0.95
C ASN A 184 1.14 -30.62 0.56
N SER A 185 0.52 -29.67 1.25
CA SER A 185 0.23 -29.82 2.67
C SER A 185 -0.88 -30.85 2.92
N GLN A 186 -1.03 -31.26 4.18
CA GLN A 186 -2.25 -31.89 4.68
C GLN A 186 -3.47 -31.00 4.38
N TRP A 187 -4.61 -31.64 4.11
CA TRP A 187 -5.92 -30.97 4.08
C TRP A 187 -6.37 -30.68 5.51
N VAL A 188 -6.64 -29.41 5.79
CA VAL A 188 -7.16 -28.95 7.09
C VAL A 188 -8.58 -28.44 6.94
N TYR A 189 -9.39 -28.66 7.96
CA TYR A 189 -10.78 -28.25 8.03
C TYR A 189 -10.89 -26.88 8.70
N CYS A 190 -11.56 -25.95 8.03
CA CYS A 190 -11.81 -24.60 8.52
C CYS A 190 -13.28 -24.28 8.37
N SER A 191 -13.81 -23.38 9.20
CA SER A 191 -15.19 -22.92 9.07
C SER A 191 -15.37 -22.18 7.73
N PRO A 192 -16.49 -22.38 7.01
CA PRO A 192 -16.79 -21.60 5.82
C PRO A 192 -16.71 -20.10 6.10
N LYS A 193 -16.21 -19.31 5.15
CA LYS A 193 -16.00 -17.85 5.25
C LYS A 193 -14.99 -17.36 6.31
N SER A 194 -14.43 -18.23 7.14
CA SER A 194 -13.36 -17.83 8.08
C SER A 194 -12.10 -17.38 7.34
N LEU A 195 -11.34 -16.47 7.96
CA LEU A 195 -10.00 -16.13 7.48
C LEU A 195 -9.04 -17.29 7.75
N VAL A 196 -8.16 -17.58 6.79
CA VAL A 196 -7.09 -18.57 6.93
C VAL A 196 -5.78 -17.94 6.47
N GLU A 197 -4.76 -18.03 7.32
CA GLU A 197 -3.40 -17.60 7.02
C GLU A 197 -2.53 -18.80 6.64
N TYR A 198 -1.78 -18.64 5.54
CA TYR A 198 -0.82 -19.60 5.04
C TYR A 198 0.58 -18.96 5.14
N ARG A 199 1.51 -19.60 5.86
CA ARG A 199 2.91 -19.17 5.93
C ARG A 199 3.84 -20.22 5.36
N ILE A 200 4.82 -19.78 4.57
CA ILE A 200 5.84 -20.62 3.96
C ILE A 200 7.21 -20.00 4.24
N LYS A 201 8.16 -20.77 4.76
CA LYS A 201 9.58 -20.43 4.72
C LYS A 201 10.26 -21.20 3.61
N TYR A 202 11.00 -20.52 2.73
CA TYR A 202 11.65 -21.16 1.59
C TYR A 202 13.04 -20.56 1.32
N LYS A 203 13.92 -21.33 0.67
CA LYS A 203 15.24 -20.89 0.21
C LYS A 203 15.44 -21.33 -1.24
N ILE A 204 16.05 -20.46 -2.03
CA ILE A 204 16.41 -20.73 -3.42
C ILE A 204 17.94 -20.69 -3.54
N SER A 205 18.55 -21.69 -4.18
CA SER A 205 20.00 -21.75 -4.38
C SER A 205 20.35 -22.42 -5.72
N GLY A 206 20.99 -21.65 -6.62
CA GLY A 206 21.44 -22.10 -7.93
C GLY A 206 20.30 -22.52 -8.86
N ALA A 207 19.10 -21.95 -8.70
CA ALA A 207 17.94 -22.40 -9.46
C ALA A 207 17.95 -21.90 -10.91
N LYS A 208 17.43 -22.73 -11.82
CA LYS A 208 17.25 -22.38 -13.23
C LYS A 208 15.82 -22.65 -13.64
N ALA A 209 15.04 -21.62 -13.93
CA ALA A 209 13.62 -21.79 -14.27
C ALA A 209 13.43 -22.67 -15.53
N HIS A 210 12.35 -23.46 -15.56
CA HIS A 210 11.92 -24.24 -16.72
C HIS A 210 11.38 -23.36 -17.85
N HIS A 211 10.14 -22.88 -17.66
CA HIS A 211 9.37 -22.07 -18.61
C HIS A 211 8.63 -20.99 -17.79
N TYR A 212 8.51 -19.78 -18.35
CA TYR A 212 7.91 -18.59 -17.70
C TYR A 212 8.74 -17.91 -16.59
N ASN A 213 10.05 -18.16 -16.51
CA ASN A 213 10.99 -17.53 -15.56
C ASN A 213 10.64 -17.70 -14.06
N ARG A 214 9.74 -18.61 -13.68
CA ARG A 214 9.36 -18.84 -12.28
C ARG A 214 10.18 -19.97 -11.66
N VAL A 215 10.73 -19.72 -10.49
CA VAL A 215 11.53 -20.69 -9.74
C VAL A 215 10.71 -21.39 -8.65
N ILE A 216 9.83 -20.66 -7.97
CA ILE A 216 8.86 -21.21 -7.01
C ILE A 216 7.52 -20.53 -7.21
N TYR A 217 6.44 -21.30 -7.19
CA TYR A 217 5.08 -20.78 -7.21
C TYR A 217 4.13 -21.64 -6.37
N SER A 218 3.03 -21.09 -5.90
CA SER A 218 2.13 -21.79 -4.98
C SER A 218 0.66 -21.50 -5.25
N PHE A 219 -0.19 -22.48 -4.94
CA PHE A 219 -1.65 -22.39 -5.03
C PHE A 219 -2.29 -22.77 -3.70
N ILE A 220 -3.40 -22.12 -3.37
CA ILE A 220 -4.29 -22.50 -2.28
C ILE A 220 -5.44 -23.29 -2.89
N ASN A 221 -5.62 -24.52 -2.43
CA ASN A 221 -6.62 -25.46 -2.92
C ASN A 221 -7.77 -25.58 -1.94
N TYR A 222 -9.01 -25.61 -2.44
CA TYR A 222 -10.22 -25.71 -1.62
C TYR A 222 -11.05 -26.93 -2.02
N ARG A 223 -11.75 -27.52 -1.04
CA ARG A 223 -12.77 -28.57 -1.27
C ARG A 223 -14.06 -28.26 -0.52
N ASP A 224 -15.18 -28.65 -1.12
CA ASP A 224 -16.48 -28.66 -0.43
C ASP A 224 -16.64 -29.87 0.51
N ARG A 225 -17.80 -29.97 1.19
CA ARG A 225 -18.11 -31.08 2.11
C ARG A 225 -18.14 -32.47 1.44
N SER A 226 -18.36 -32.54 0.13
CA SER A 226 -18.31 -33.80 -0.63
C SER A 226 -16.90 -34.19 -1.05
N GLY A 227 -15.92 -33.32 -0.82
CA GLY A 227 -14.53 -33.49 -1.27
C GLY A 227 -14.26 -33.00 -2.69
N LYS A 228 -15.24 -32.37 -3.35
CA LYS A 228 -15.08 -31.80 -4.70
C LYS A 228 -14.19 -30.56 -4.64
N TYR A 229 -13.24 -30.48 -5.56
CA TYR A 229 -12.35 -29.33 -5.71
C TYR A 229 -13.11 -28.08 -6.20
N LEU A 230 -12.78 -26.94 -5.60
CA LEU A 230 -13.28 -25.62 -6.00
C LEU A 230 -12.17 -24.81 -6.69
N THR A 231 -12.50 -23.62 -7.19
CA THR A 231 -11.54 -22.70 -7.82
C THR A 231 -10.42 -22.35 -6.85
N ARG A 232 -9.18 -22.72 -7.20
CA ARG A 232 -7.96 -22.41 -6.42
C ARG A 232 -7.58 -20.93 -6.49
N ALA A 233 -6.82 -20.45 -5.49
CA ALA A 233 -6.23 -19.11 -5.48
C ALA A 233 -4.70 -19.17 -5.69
N GLY A 234 -4.13 -18.18 -6.39
CA GLY A 234 -2.67 -18.02 -6.47
C GLY A 234 -2.11 -17.44 -5.15
N ALA A 235 -0.93 -17.89 -4.73
CA ALA A 235 -0.28 -17.42 -3.51
C ALA A 235 1.12 -16.84 -3.78
N LEU A 236 2.17 -17.65 -3.64
CA LEU A 236 3.56 -17.26 -3.89
C LEU A 236 3.88 -17.38 -5.39
N SER A 237 4.68 -16.44 -5.92
CA SER A 237 5.32 -16.57 -7.22
C SER A 237 6.64 -15.77 -7.21
N SER A 238 7.78 -16.46 -7.30
CA SER A 238 9.11 -15.83 -7.34
C SER A 238 9.85 -16.16 -8.63
N LEU A 239 10.53 -15.14 -9.17
CA LEU A 239 11.36 -15.20 -10.37
C LEU A 239 12.87 -15.26 -10.05
N SER A 240 13.27 -15.13 -8.79
CA SER A 240 14.68 -15.08 -8.39
C SER A 240 15.36 -16.44 -8.48
N SER A 241 16.58 -16.48 -9.01
CA SER A 241 17.42 -17.68 -9.08
C SER A 241 18.08 -18.05 -7.75
N ASP A 242 18.23 -17.08 -6.85
CA ASP A 242 18.86 -17.21 -5.53
C ASP A 242 18.16 -16.33 -4.49
N SER A 243 18.21 -16.76 -3.23
CA SER A 243 17.76 -15.96 -2.08
C SER A 243 18.89 -15.78 -1.06
N GLU A 244 18.93 -14.60 -0.42
CA GLU A 244 19.81 -14.35 0.74
C GLU A 244 19.30 -15.11 1.96
N GLY A 245 19.60 -16.41 2.02
CA GLY A 245 19.11 -17.30 3.06
C GLY A 245 17.62 -17.66 2.91
N PHE A 246 16.99 -18.09 4.02
CA PHE A 246 15.56 -18.42 4.06
C PHE A 246 14.71 -17.16 4.05
N GLN A 247 13.75 -17.12 3.14
CA GLN A 247 12.72 -16.10 3.02
C GLN A 247 11.42 -16.60 3.66
N GLU A 248 10.61 -15.68 4.17
CA GLU A 248 9.26 -15.96 4.66
C GLU A 248 8.22 -15.29 3.77
N TYR A 249 7.18 -16.04 3.40
CA TYR A 249 6.00 -15.55 2.71
C TYR A 249 4.75 -15.89 3.51
N SER A 250 3.83 -14.94 3.66
CA SER A 250 2.55 -15.13 4.34
C SER A 250 1.41 -14.54 3.51
N LEU A 251 0.28 -15.24 3.46
CA LEU A 251 -0.94 -14.82 2.78
C LEU A 251 -2.15 -15.15 3.66
N THR A 252 -3.07 -14.20 3.83
CA THR A 252 -4.36 -14.44 4.50
C THR A 252 -5.49 -14.30 3.49
N LEU A 253 -6.35 -15.31 3.39
CA LEU A 253 -7.52 -15.32 2.49
C LEU A 253 -8.78 -15.77 3.25
N PRO A 254 -9.96 -15.21 2.93
CA PRO A 254 -11.22 -15.79 3.37
C PRO A 254 -11.49 -17.12 2.64
N MET A 255 -12.03 -18.11 3.37
CA MET A 255 -12.52 -19.35 2.77
C MET A 255 -13.73 -19.06 1.85
N PRO A 256 -13.79 -19.64 0.63
CA PRO A 256 -14.99 -19.60 -0.20
C PRO A 256 -16.23 -20.10 0.57
N ALA A 257 -17.42 -19.60 0.25
CA ALA A 257 -18.65 -19.92 0.99
C ALA A 257 -18.98 -21.42 0.98
N GLU A 258 -18.63 -22.12 -0.11
CA GLU A 258 -18.82 -23.56 -0.29
C GLU A 258 -17.65 -24.39 0.24
N ALA A 259 -16.52 -23.77 0.59
CA ALA A 259 -15.32 -24.47 1.02
C ALA A 259 -15.44 -24.96 2.48
N TYR A 260 -15.02 -26.20 2.69
CA TYR A 260 -15.01 -26.90 3.98
C TYR A 260 -13.60 -27.32 4.43
N SER A 261 -12.67 -27.43 3.49
CA SER A 261 -11.26 -27.71 3.79
C SER A 261 -10.33 -27.02 2.79
N THR A 262 -9.09 -26.81 3.21
CA THR A 262 -8.06 -26.12 2.43
C THR A 262 -6.70 -26.81 2.56
N SER A 263 -5.84 -26.59 1.57
CA SER A 263 -4.42 -27.00 1.57
C SER A 263 -3.59 -26.03 0.74
N ILE A 264 -2.27 -26.05 0.94
CA ILE A 264 -1.32 -25.29 0.13
C ILE A 264 -0.45 -26.22 -0.71
N GLU A 265 -0.32 -25.88 -1.98
CA GLU A 265 0.54 -26.54 -2.95
C GLU A 265 1.72 -25.62 -3.29
N ILE A 266 2.95 -26.11 -3.15
CA ILE A 266 4.18 -25.38 -3.41
C ILE A 266 4.95 -26.11 -4.52
N ASN A 267 5.13 -25.44 -5.65
CA ASN A 267 5.78 -25.98 -6.84
C ASN A 267 7.20 -25.44 -7.00
N SER A 268 8.15 -26.32 -7.34
CA SER A 268 9.46 -25.93 -7.86
C SER A 268 9.40 -25.85 -9.38
N GLY A 269 9.48 -24.62 -9.90
CA GLY A 269 9.65 -24.31 -11.32
C GLY A 269 11.10 -24.33 -11.80
N SER A 270 12.03 -24.82 -10.97
CA SER A 270 13.44 -24.98 -11.32
C SER A 270 13.73 -26.32 -11.98
N ALA A 271 14.54 -26.32 -13.04
CA ALA A 271 15.11 -27.49 -13.68
C ALA A 271 16.32 -28.07 -12.90
N VAL A 272 16.76 -27.40 -11.84
CA VAL A 272 17.88 -27.84 -10.98
C VAL A 272 17.33 -28.57 -9.75
N PRO A 273 17.61 -29.88 -9.59
CA PRO A 273 17.16 -30.64 -8.43
C PRO A 273 17.67 -30.04 -7.12
N GLY A 274 16.78 -29.91 -6.14
CA GLY A 274 17.11 -29.44 -4.79
C GLY A 274 17.34 -27.93 -4.67
N SER A 275 17.24 -27.17 -5.76
CA SER A 275 17.47 -25.71 -5.74
C SER A 275 16.37 -24.92 -5.01
N VAL A 276 15.22 -25.54 -4.74
CA VAL A 276 14.11 -24.95 -3.97
C VAL A 276 13.91 -25.78 -2.71
N VAL A 277 14.14 -25.15 -1.56
CA VAL A 277 14.02 -25.78 -0.24
C VAL A 277 12.85 -25.16 0.51
N ILE A 278 11.93 -25.99 1.00
CA ILE A 278 10.85 -25.59 1.90
C ILE A 278 11.32 -25.84 3.33
N GLY A 279 11.48 -24.77 4.10
CA GLY A 279 11.95 -24.83 5.49
C GLY A 279 10.82 -24.97 6.51
N ALA A 280 9.64 -24.41 6.23
CA ALA A 280 8.46 -24.53 7.10
C ALA A 280 7.18 -24.24 6.32
N VAL A 281 6.07 -24.85 6.72
CA VAL A 281 4.71 -24.54 6.25
C VAL A 281 3.80 -24.46 7.47
N LYS A 282 2.94 -23.45 7.53
CA LYS A 282 1.90 -23.30 8.56
C LYS A 282 0.58 -22.89 7.94
N ILE A 283 -0.51 -23.44 8.46
CA ILE A 283 -1.88 -23.01 8.18
C ILE A 283 -2.53 -22.71 9.52
N THR A 284 -2.98 -21.47 9.71
CA THR A 284 -3.56 -20.99 10.97
C THR A 284 -4.84 -20.21 10.70
N CYS A 285 -5.75 -20.17 11.67
CA CYS A 285 -6.88 -19.23 11.66
C CYS A 285 -6.46 -17.98 12.45
N PRO A 286 -6.29 -16.80 11.81
CA PRO A 286 -5.84 -15.60 12.50
C PRO A 286 -6.90 -15.04 13.46
N GLU A 287 -8.17 -15.41 13.29
CA GLU A 287 -9.26 -15.10 14.20
C GLU A 287 -9.17 -16.03 15.42
N VAL A 288 -8.82 -15.45 16.56
CA VAL A 288 -8.65 -16.20 17.82
C VAL A 288 -9.80 -15.85 18.76
N PRO A 289 -10.64 -16.82 19.16
CA PRO A 289 -11.79 -16.56 20.02
C PRO A 289 -11.33 -16.06 21.39
N GLU A 290 -12.12 -15.16 21.99
CA GLU A 290 -11.84 -14.60 23.32
C GLU A 290 -12.93 -15.03 24.32
N ILE A 291 -12.50 -15.63 25.45
CA ILE A 291 -13.40 -16.02 26.53
C ILE A 291 -13.91 -14.75 27.22
N THR A 292 -15.22 -14.53 27.12
CA THR A 292 -15.92 -13.40 27.75
C THR A 292 -16.66 -13.78 29.03
N GLN A 293 -16.80 -15.08 29.32
CA GLN A 293 -17.59 -15.58 30.44
C GLN A 293 -16.93 -16.78 31.11
N ALA A 294 -17.10 -16.87 32.42
CA ALA A 294 -16.66 -18.02 33.21
C ALA A 294 -17.61 -18.28 34.38
N ALA A 295 -17.79 -19.54 34.76
CA ALA A 295 -18.61 -19.96 35.88
C ALA A 295 -17.73 -20.24 37.11
N THR A 296 -18.15 -19.74 38.27
CA THR A 296 -17.57 -20.10 39.57
C THR A 296 -17.92 -21.54 39.95
N ALA A 297 -17.25 -22.10 40.96
CA ALA A 297 -17.61 -23.41 41.52
C ALA A 297 -19.07 -23.49 42.01
N GLY A 298 -19.67 -22.36 42.41
CA GLY A 298 -21.08 -22.26 42.80
C GLY A 298 -22.07 -22.17 41.63
N GLY A 299 -21.59 -22.22 40.37
CA GLY A 299 -22.40 -22.09 39.15
C GLY A 299 -22.76 -20.66 38.77
N GLU A 300 -22.28 -19.65 39.50
CA GLU A 300 -22.48 -18.25 39.15
C GLU A 300 -21.64 -17.87 37.92
N ILE A 301 -22.27 -17.31 36.88
CA ILE A 301 -21.60 -16.89 35.65
C ILE A 301 -21.15 -15.43 35.75
N LYS A 302 -19.84 -15.22 35.69
CA LYS A 302 -19.17 -13.92 35.54
C LYS A 302 -18.94 -13.63 34.06
N SER A 303 -19.06 -12.36 33.67
CA SER A 303 -19.08 -11.94 32.27
C SER A 303 -18.42 -10.57 32.12
N LEU A 304 -17.54 -10.45 31.13
CA LEU A 304 -16.95 -9.18 30.70
C LEU A 304 -17.96 -8.30 29.96
N LEU A 305 -19.06 -8.89 29.48
CA LEU A 305 -20.20 -8.20 28.88
C LEU A 305 -21.30 -7.98 29.92
N ALA A 306 -21.96 -6.82 29.92
CA ALA A 306 -23.04 -6.50 30.84
C ALA A 306 -24.23 -7.47 30.67
N ARG A 307 -24.82 -7.92 31.78
CA ARG A 307 -25.91 -8.89 31.77
C ARG A 307 -27.24 -8.20 32.12
N GLY A 308 -28.24 -8.39 31.27
CA GLY A 308 -29.60 -7.88 31.49
C GLY A 308 -30.53 -8.27 30.35
N ALA A 309 -31.76 -8.66 30.67
CA ALA A 309 -32.74 -9.13 29.67
C ALA A 309 -33.16 -8.04 28.67
N GLU A 310 -32.91 -6.76 28.99
CA GLU A 310 -33.27 -5.59 28.18
C GLU A 310 -32.07 -4.97 27.45
N ILE A 311 -30.85 -5.47 27.68
CA ILE A 311 -29.68 -5.02 26.92
C ILE A 311 -29.75 -5.61 25.51
N ARG A 312 -29.59 -4.78 24.49
CA ARG A 312 -29.59 -5.17 23.06
C ARG A 312 -28.30 -4.70 22.42
N ARG A 313 -27.62 -5.58 21.69
CA ARG A 313 -26.35 -5.32 20.99
C ARG A 313 -26.52 -5.71 19.54
N TYR A 314 -26.34 -4.75 18.64
CA TYR A 314 -26.47 -4.97 17.21
C TYR A 314 -25.18 -4.63 16.48
N ASP A 315 -24.76 -5.54 15.61
CA ASP A 315 -23.65 -5.40 14.68
C ASP A 315 -24.22 -5.22 13.27
N LEU A 316 -23.92 -4.09 12.63
CA LEU A 316 -24.59 -3.62 11.41
C LEU A 316 -23.69 -3.82 10.20
N GLY A 317 -24.08 -4.72 9.30
CA GLY A 317 -23.29 -5.02 8.10
C GLY A 317 -24.04 -5.86 7.07
N PRO A 318 -23.35 -6.29 5.99
CA PRO A 318 -23.87 -7.30 5.07
C PRO A 318 -24.31 -8.58 5.78
N ALA A 319 -25.25 -9.33 5.20
CA ALA A 319 -25.75 -10.58 5.79
C ALA A 319 -24.67 -11.66 6.01
N ASP A 320 -23.54 -11.56 5.30
CA ASP A 320 -22.43 -12.49 5.35
C ASP A 320 -21.18 -11.99 6.08
N SER A 321 -21.22 -10.78 6.67
CA SER A 321 -20.09 -10.28 7.45
C SER A 321 -19.93 -11.04 8.78
N PRO A 322 -18.69 -11.17 9.29
CA PRO A 322 -18.44 -11.63 10.65
C PRO A 322 -19.15 -10.74 11.67
N VAL A 323 -19.55 -11.32 12.81
CA VAL A 323 -20.23 -10.60 13.89
C VAL A 323 -19.33 -10.61 15.11
N MET A 324 -19.17 -9.47 15.78
CA MET A 324 -18.46 -9.40 17.05
C MET A 324 -19.14 -10.29 18.10
N ASP A 325 -18.37 -11.15 18.78
CA ASP A 325 -18.95 -12.03 19.81
C ASP A 325 -19.70 -11.22 20.87
N GLY A 326 -20.94 -11.63 21.16
CA GLY A 326 -21.83 -10.93 22.08
C GLY A 326 -22.81 -9.97 21.39
N PHE A 327 -22.66 -9.70 20.10
CA PHE A 327 -23.58 -8.91 19.29
C PHE A 327 -24.51 -9.78 18.45
N VAL A 328 -25.63 -9.20 18.04
CA VAL A 328 -26.59 -9.79 17.09
C VAL A 328 -26.46 -9.08 15.76
N ARG A 329 -26.37 -9.83 14.66
CA ARG A 329 -26.36 -9.25 13.30
C ARG A 329 -27.63 -8.45 13.03
N LEU A 330 -27.48 -7.30 12.38
CA LEU A 330 -28.55 -6.54 11.76
C LEU A 330 -28.15 -6.17 10.33
N SER A 331 -28.84 -6.75 9.34
CA SER A 331 -28.52 -6.57 7.92
C SER A 331 -29.64 -5.83 7.16
N PRO A 332 -29.38 -5.34 5.93
CA PRO A 332 -30.39 -4.63 5.12
C PRO A 332 -31.68 -5.43 4.87
N GLU A 333 -31.59 -6.75 4.93
CA GLU A 333 -32.68 -7.70 4.73
C GLU A 333 -33.62 -7.81 5.94
N ASP A 334 -33.18 -7.41 7.13
CA ASP A 334 -33.96 -7.48 8.37
C ASP A 334 -35.06 -6.42 8.40
N LYS A 335 -36.18 -6.72 7.73
CA LYS A 335 -37.38 -5.86 7.73
C LYS A 335 -38.14 -6.02 9.03
N TYR A 336 -38.67 -4.93 9.56
CA TYR A 336 -39.50 -4.99 10.76
C TYR A 336 -40.74 -5.86 10.54
N ARG A 337 -40.93 -6.84 11.44
CA ARG A 337 -42.16 -7.65 11.55
C ARG A 337 -42.53 -7.78 13.03
N PRO A 338 -43.81 -7.75 13.41
CA PRO A 338 -44.22 -7.89 14.82
C PRO A 338 -43.66 -9.12 15.55
N GLY A 339 -43.42 -10.23 14.82
CA GLY A 339 -42.80 -11.43 15.39
C GLY A 339 -41.28 -11.34 15.61
N GLN A 340 -40.57 -10.49 14.85
CA GLN A 340 -39.12 -10.30 14.95
C GLN A 340 -38.73 -9.23 15.98
N LYS A 341 -39.64 -8.32 16.32
CA LYS A 341 -39.48 -7.25 17.33
C LYS A 341 -38.36 -6.23 17.05
N VAL A 342 -37.57 -6.42 15.99
CA VAL A 342 -36.56 -5.48 15.49
C VAL A 342 -36.51 -5.55 13.96
N GLY A 343 -36.26 -4.42 13.31
CA GLY A 343 -35.94 -4.38 11.88
C GLY A 343 -36.18 -3.02 11.22
N PHE A 344 -35.74 -2.89 9.97
CA PHE A 344 -35.90 -1.69 9.16
C PHE A 344 -37.35 -1.52 8.69
N THR A 345 -37.92 -0.35 8.95
CA THR A 345 -39.20 0.08 8.36
C THR A 345 -38.97 0.92 7.09
N LYS A 346 -37.80 1.56 6.98
CA LYS A 346 -37.36 2.28 5.78
C LYS A 346 -35.86 2.18 5.63
N LEU A 347 -35.39 1.94 4.42
CA LEU A 347 -33.96 1.92 4.08
C LEU A 347 -33.79 2.41 2.63
N GLY A 348 -33.60 3.72 2.47
CA GLY A 348 -33.50 4.39 1.17
C GLY A 348 -32.05 4.61 0.74
N ARG A 349 -31.72 4.20 -0.49
CA ARG A 349 -30.36 4.26 -1.08
C ARG A 349 -29.28 3.78 -0.10
N ALA A 350 -29.44 2.55 0.38
CA ALA A 350 -28.49 1.94 1.31
C ALA A 350 -27.09 1.82 0.67
N TYR A 351 -26.07 2.10 1.47
CA TYR A 351 -24.68 1.83 1.17
C TYR A 351 -24.10 0.97 2.29
N VAL A 352 -23.94 -0.31 1.99
CA VAL A 352 -23.62 -1.36 2.96
C VAL A 352 -22.34 -2.03 2.49
N ARG A 353 -21.35 -2.14 3.38
CA ARG A 353 -20.02 -2.67 3.04
C ARG A 353 -19.48 -3.49 4.19
N ASP A 354 -18.77 -4.56 3.85
CA ASP A 354 -17.72 -5.16 4.67
C ASP A 354 -16.38 -4.83 4.00
N LYS A 355 -15.50 -4.13 4.71
CA LYS A 355 -14.19 -3.70 4.24
C LYS A 355 -13.05 -4.62 4.66
N GLY A 356 -13.36 -5.75 5.30
CA GLY A 356 -12.43 -6.81 5.66
C GLY A 356 -11.68 -6.61 6.97
N ARG A 357 -11.60 -5.36 7.47
CA ARG A 357 -10.74 -4.90 8.58
C ARG A 357 -11.26 -3.58 9.16
N PRO A 358 -10.83 -3.13 10.35
CA PRO A 358 -9.77 -3.70 11.21
C PRO A 358 -10.24 -4.91 12.01
N ASP A 359 -11.36 -4.79 12.69
CA ASP A 359 -11.91 -5.75 13.64
C ASP A 359 -13.34 -6.14 13.25
N PRO A 360 -13.94 -7.20 13.81
CA PRO A 360 -15.29 -7.65 13.43
C PRO A 360 -16.38 -6.58 13.54
N LEU A 361 -16.25 -5.60 14.46
CA LEU A 361 -17.25 -4.55 14.66
C LEU A 361 -16.97 -3.29 13.82
N GLY A 362 -15.70 -3.01 13.51
CA GLY A 362 -15.29 -1.82 12.75
C GLY A 362 -15.18 -2.03 11.25
N ARG A 363 -15.23 -3.27 10.77
CA ARG A 363 -15.01 -3.60 9.35
C ARG A 363 -16.21 -3.33 8.46
N ASP A 364 -17.39 -3.32 9.02
CA ASP A 364 -18.65 -3.23 8.31
C ASP A 364 -19.56 -2.14 8.89
N TYR A 365 -20.50 -1.70 8.06
CA TYR A 365 -21.47 -0.68 8.43
C TYR A 365 -22.70 -0.72 7.52
N ILE A 366 -23.78 -0.10 8.01
CA ILE A 366 -24.94 0.30 7.21
C ILE A 366 -25.04 1.82 7.19
N ALA A 367 -24.80 2.42 6.01
CA ALA A 367 -25.11 3.80 5.71
C ALA A 367 -26.33 3.88 4.78
N ALA A 368 -27.04 5.01 4.80
CA ALA A 368 -28.17 5.25 3.90
C ALA A 368 -28.44 6.75 3.77
N GLU A 369 -29.00 7.19 2.64
CA GLU A 369 -29.56 8.55 2.53
C GLU A 369 -30.66 8.77 3.58
N HIS A 370 -31.40 7.70 3.91
CA HIS A 370 -32.34 7.67 5.03
C HIS A 370 -32.63 6.23 5.48
N ALA A 371 -32.38 5.92 6.75
CA ALA A 371 -32.72 4.65 7.38
C ALA A 371 -33.63 4.89 8.59
N VAL A 372 -34.56 3.97 8.84
CA VAL A 372 -35.41 3.92 10.04
C VAL A 372 -35.46 2.48 10.54
N LEU A 373 -34.89 2.26 11.71
CA LEU A 373 -34.89 1.01 12.47
C LEU A 373 -35.93 1.11 13.58
N ARG A 374 -36.77 0.08 13.72
CA ARG A 374 -37.76 -0.03 14.81
C ARG A 374 -37.41 -1.18 15.73
N LEU A 375 -37.56 -0.98 17.03
CA LEU A 375 -37.37 -1.99 18.08
C LEU A 375 -38.56 -1.98 19.05
N ASP A 376 -39.09 -3.16 19.40
CA ASP A 376 -40.06 -3.33 20.48
C ASP A 376 -39.33 -3.52 21.81
N LEU A 377 -39.59 -2.63 22.77
CA LEU A 377 -38.89 -2.55 24.05
C LEU A 377 -39.88 -2.19 25.17
N PRO A 378 -39.69 -2.65 26.41
CA PRO A 378 -40.51 -2.19 27.52
C PRO A 378 -40.40 -0.68 27.74
N ASN A 379 -41.46 -0.08 28.29
CA ASN A 379 -41.43 1.32 28.66
C ASN A 379 -40.37 1.57 29.74
N GLY A 380 -39.61 2.64 29.61
CA GLY A 380 -38.53 2.94 30.54
C GLY A 380 -37.54 3.95 30.02
N GLN A 381 -36.53 4.22 30.84
CA GLN A 381 -35.41 5.10 30.53
C GLN A 381 -34.21 4.27 30.10
N TYR A 382 -33.67 4.57 28.93
CA TYR A 382 -32.57 3.84 28.30
C TYR A 382 -31.46 4.78 27.87
N ARG A 383 -30.30 4.18 27.57
CA ARG A 383 -29.20 4.79 26.85
C ARG A 383 -29.00 4.04 25.54
N LEU A 384 -28.78 4.79 24.46
CA LEU A 384 -28.33 4.25 23.18
C LEU A 384 -26.88 4.65 22.96
N TRP A 385 -25.98 3.67 22.98
CA TRP A 385 -24.61 3.82 22.48
C TRP A 385 -24.55 3.47 21.00
N VAL A 386 -23.81 4.27 20.23
CA VAL A 386 -23.67 4.15 18.77
C VAL A 386 -22.19 4.20 18.41
N LEU A 387 -21.73 3.21 17.65
CA LEU A 387 -20.45 3.26 16.94
C LEU A 387 -20.69 3.63 15.48
N SER A 388 -20.01 4.68 15.01
CA SER A 388 -20.11 5.11 13.62
C SER A 388 -18.74 5.46 13.04
N GLY A 389 -18.42 4.89 11.89
CA GLY A 389 -17.13 5.05 11.23
C GLY A 389 -16.98 4.20 9.97
N ASP A 390 -15.95 4.51 9.20
CA ASP A 390 -15.53 3.76 8.02
C ASP A 390 -14.04 3.44 8.17
N SER A 391 -13.69 2.15 8.15
CA SER A 391 -12.29 1.70 8.26
C SER A 391 -11.40 2.12 7.10
N GLN A 392 -11.99 2.36 5.93
CA GLN A 392 -11.32 2.67 4.67
C GLN A 392 -10.34 1.59 4.17
N THR A 393 -10.36 0.37 4.72
CA THR A 393 -9.33 -0.65 4.44
C THR A 393 -9.45 -1.33 3.08
N SER A 394 -10.62 -1.30 2.45
CA SER A 394 -10.82 -1.76 1.07
C SER A 394 -11.98 -1.03 0.37
N SER A 395 -12.14 -1.28 -0.94
CA SER A 395 -13.14 -0.66 -1.83
C SER A 395 -13.01 0.87 -1.95
N THR A 396 -13.87 1.52 -2.73
CA THR A 396 -13.85 2.99 -2.80
C THR A 396 -14.28 3.60 -1.47
N VAL A 397 -13.52 4.59 -0.97
CA VAL A 397 -13.91 5.37 0.20
C VAL A 397 -15.20 6.12 -0.12
N ALA A 398 -16.28 5.82 0.61
CA ALA A 398 -17.54 6.49 0.43
C ALA A 398 -17.56 7.78 1.27
N THR A 399 -17.83 8.89 0.60
CA THR A 399 -17.77 10.22 1.22
C THR A 399 -19.10 10.49 1.92
N PHE A 400 -19.21 10.05 3.18
CA PHE A 400 -20.37 10.26 4.05
C PHE A 400 -20.27 11.54 4.91
N TYR A 401 -19.33 12.44 4.62
CA TYR A 401 -18.92 13.48 5.56
C TYR A 401 -19.96 14.60 5.76
N PHE A 402 -21.07 14.63 5.02
CA PHE A 402 -22.00 15.76 5.00
C PHE A 402 -23.43 15.35 5.35
N GLN A 403 -24.15 16.27 5.98
CA GLN A 403 -25.57 16.12 6.33
C GLN A 403 -25.85 14.85 7.14
N LYS A 404 -24.99 14.56 8.12
CA LYS A 404 -25.21 13.43 9.01
C LYS A 404 -26.24 13.82 10.05
N SER A 405 -27.20 12.94 10.32
CA SER A 405 -28.12 13.13 11.44
C SER A 405 -28.55 11.80 12.04
N LEU A 406 -28.91 11.84 13.33
CA LEU A 406 -29.54 10.75 14.04
C LEU A 406 -30.75 11.29 14.82
N GLU A 407 -31.86 10.58 14.71
CA GLU A 407 -33.13 10.90 15.35
C GLU A 407 -33.62 9.72 16.18
N LEU A 408 -34.16 10.01 17.37
CA LEU A 408 -34.80 9.05 18.26
C LEU A 408 -36.25 9.46 18.46
N ASN A 409 -37.19 8.57 18.12
CA ASN A 409 -38.64 8.84 18.16
C ASN A 409 -39.02 10.15 17.44
N GLY A 410 -38.36 10.45 16.32
CA GLY A 410 -38.57 11.65 15.51
C GLY A 410 -37.90 12.93 16.03
N LYS A 411 -37.16 12.86 17.14
CA LYS A 411 -36.37 13.98 17.68
C LYS A 411 -34.90 13.84 17.29
N THR A 412 -34.34 14.86 16.63
CA THR A 412 -32.91 14.92 16.32
C THR A 412 -32.07 14.97 17.59
N VAL A 413 -31.15 14.01 17.74
CA VAL A 413 -30.20 13.93 18.86
C VAL A 413 -28.75 14.15 18.42
N PHE A 414 -28.48 14.01 17.13
CA PHE A 414 -27.19 14.33 16.52
C PHE A 414 -27.38 14.97 15.15
N GLN A 415 -26.56 15.97 14.86
CA GLN A 415 -26.51 16.62 13.56
C GLN A 415 -25.10 17.15 13.27
N ASP A 416 -24.56 16.83 12.11
CA ASP A 416 -23.31 17.37 11.56
C ASP A 416 -23.61 18.10 10.25
N ASN A 417 -23.46 19.42 10.30
CA ASN A 417 -23.69 20.34 9.18
C ASN A 417 -22.37 20.90 8.62
N THR A 418 -21.22 20.22 8.85
CA THR A 418 -19.92 20.65 8.31
C THR A 418 -20.02 20.86 6.80
N ARG A 419 -19.61 22.03 6.31
CA ARG A 419 -19.62 22.33 4.87
C ARG A 419 -18.47 21.57 4.17
N PRO A 420 -18.64 21.12 2.90
CA PRO A 420 -17.57 20.43 2.17
C PRO A 420 -16.24 21.16 2.16
N ALA A 421 -16.24 22.46 1.87
CA ALA A 421 -15.02 23.25 1.85
C ALA A 421 -14.31 23.29 3.24
N GLU A 422 -15.05 23.31 4.34
CA GLU A 422 -14.48 23.28 5.70
C GLU A 422 -13.87 21.92 6.03
N PHE A 423 -14.55 20.83 5.63
CA PHE A 423 -14.00 19.49 5.77
C PHE A 423 -12.67 19.34 5.03
N PHE A 424 -12.57 19.83 3.80
CA PHE A 424 -11.32 19.73 3.02
C PHE A 424 -10.20 20.59 3.58
N ARG A 425 -10.51 21.79 4.08
CA ARG A 425 -9.51 22.69 4.68
C ARG A 425 -8.97 22.17 6.02
N HIS A 426 -9.79 21.50 6.82
CA HIS A 426 -9.45 21.23 8.23
C HIS A 426 -9.41 19.76 8.64
N GLN A 427 -10.16 18.88 7.98
CA GLN A 427 -10.34 17.49 8.43
C GLN A 427 -9.65 16.48 7.52
N TYR A 428 -9.79 16.61 6.20
CA TYR A 428 -9.30 15.59 5.25
C TYR A 428 -7.78 15.37 5.34
N LEU A 429 -6.99 16.44 5.42
CA LEU A 429 -5.53 16.36 5.53
C LEU A 429 -5.03 16.40 6.98
N SER A 430 -5.91 16.22 7.98
CA SER A 430 -5.53 16.36 9.39
C SER A 430 -4.48 15.34 9.84
N ASN A 431 -4.38 14.19 9.16
CA ASN A 431 -3.35 13.19 9.42
C ASN A 431 -1.93 13.65 9.04
N ALA A 432 -1.78 14.73 8.26
CA ALA A 432 -0.50 15.34 7.96
C ALA A 432 0.29 15.72 9.23
N LYS A 433 -0.40 15.99 10.36
CA LYS A 433 0.22 16.30 11.66
C LYS A 433 1.01 15.14 12.27
N HIS A 434 0.67 13.89 11.94
CA HIS A 434 1.23 12.69 12.57
C HIS A 434 2.63 12.38 12.08
N PHE A 435 3.64 12.84 12.82
CA PHE A 435 5.03 12.51 12.56
C PHE A 435 5.42 11.27 13.36
N TRP A 436 5.83 10.22 12.66
CA TRP A 436 6.22 8.98 13.32
C TRP A 436 7.36 9.19 14.31
N LEU A 437 7.21 8.62 15.50
CA LEU A 437 8.23 8.55 16.54
C LEU A 437 8.32 7.12 17.06
N PRO A 438 9.48 6.69 17.59
CA PRO A 438 9.61 5.38 18.22
C PRO A 438 8.55 5.16 19.29
N GLY A 439 7.87 4.00 19.23
CA GLY A 439 6.77 3.65 20.15
C GLY A 439 5.38 4.13 19.72
N MET A 440 5.25 4.88 18.62
CA MET A 440 3.93 5.25 18.08
C MET A 440 3.11 4.00 17.68
N ASP A 441 1.92 3.86 18.25
CA ASP A 441 0.98 2.79 17.93
C ASP A 441 0.12 3.17 16.72
N TYR A 442 0.10 2.31 15.70
CA TYR A 442 -0.64 2.57 14.47
C TYR A 442 -2.17 2.53 14.68
N TYR A 443 -2.68 1.61 15.50
CA TYR A 443 -4.11 1.47 15.73
C TYR A 443 -4.68 2.71 16.42
N ASP A 444 -4.01 3.18 17.47
CA ASP A 444 -4.46 4.36 18.22
C ASP A 444 -4.33 5.64 17.37
N THR A 445 -3.31 5.72 16.53
CA THR A 445 -3.04 6.91 15.70
C THR A 445 -3.99 7.02 14.51
N PHE A 446 -4.22 5.92 13.78
CA PHE A 446 -4.91 5.97 12.49
C PHE A 446 -6.25 5.23 12.49
N VAL A 447 -6.40 4.14 13.24
CA VAL A 447 -7.62 3.31 13.18
C VAL A 447 -8.69 3.86 14.10
N THR A 448 -8.37 4.04 15.39
CA THR A 448 -9.33 4.51 16.41
C THR A 448 -10.04 5.81 16.03
N PRO A 449 -9.35 6.86 15.54
CA PRO A 449 -10.00 8.15 15.25
C PRO A 449 -11.03 8.11 14.12
N ARG A 450 -11.08 7.03 13.32
CA ARG A 450 -12.09 6.84 12.27
C ARG A 450 -13.46 6.45 12.81
N PHE A 451 -13.52 6.00 14.07
CA PHE A 451 -14.74 5.53 14.70
C PHE A 451 -15.14 6.48 15.82
N GLN A 452 -16.28 7.14 15.64
CA GLN A 452 -16.89 7.98 16.66
C GLN A 452 -17.88 7.18 17.48
N GLN A 453 -17.87 7.45 18.78
CA GLN A 453 -18.78 6.85 19.75
C GLN A 453 -19.73 7.93 20.27
N TYR A 454 -21.03 7.63 20.25
CA TYR A 454 -22.06 8.51 20.77
C TYR A 454 -22.88 7.79 21.84
N THR A 455 -23.38 8.51 22.83
CA THR A 455 -24.34 7.98 23.80
C THR A 455 -25.48 8.97 23.99
N PHE A 456 -26.71 8.51 23.76
CA PHE A 456 -27.92 9.34 23.84
C PHE A 456 -28.89 8.82 24.90
N PRO A 457 -29.52 9.69 25.71
CA PRO A 457 -30.65 9.31 26.53
C PRO A 457 -31.87 9.02 25.65
N VAL A 458 -32.64 7.99 26.02
CA VAL A 458 -33.82 7.54 25.28
C VAL A 458 -34.95 7.22 26.25
N GLU A 459 -36.12 7.80 26.02
CA GLU A 459 -37.34 7.42 26.73
C GLU A 459 -38.23 6.58 25.81
N VAL A 460 -38.64 5.41 26.30
CA VAL A 460 -39.56 4.51 25.61
C VAL A 460 -40.92 4.58 26.31
N THR A 461 -41.95 5.05 25.61
CA THR A 461 -43.30 5.27 26.17
C THR A 461 -44.39 4.40 25.53
N GLU A 462 -44.20 3.99 24.27
CA GLU A 462 -45.18 3.21 23.48
C GLU A 462 -44.75 1.77 23.24
N ARG A 463 -43.92 1.23 24.15
CA ARG A 463 -43.26 -0.05 24.03
C ARG A 463 -42.44 -0.24 22.75
N GLN A 464 -42.07 0.87 22.11
CA GLN A 464 -41.36 0.92 20.84
C GLN A 464 -40.35 2.06 20.82
N LEU A 465 -39.23 1.83 20.13
CA LEU A 465 -38.22 2.81 19.82
C LEU A 465 -38.02 2.87 18.30
N SER A 466 -38.03 4.09 17.76
CA SER A 466 -37.63 4.38 16.38
C SER A 466 -36.27 5.07 16.37
N ILE A 467 -35.28 4.47 15.71
CA ILE A 467 -33.96 5.03 15.48
C ILE A 467 -33.84 5.34 13.99
N ALA A 468 -33.71 6.61 13.63
CA ALA A 468 -33.53 7.03 12.24
C ALA A 468 -32.18 7.72 12.06
N TRP A 469 -31.55 7.53 10.90
CA TRP A 469 -30.30 8.23 10.55
C TRP A 469 -30.19 8.55 9.07
N ARG A 470 -29.34 9.53 8.77
CA ARG A 470 -29.00 9.99 7.41
C ARG A 470 -27.50 10.08 7.26
N ASN A 471 -26.96 9.55 6.17
CA ASN A 471 -25.55 9.61 5.76
C ASN A 471 -24.54 9.23 6.87
N MET A 472 -24.94 8.44 7.86
CA MET A 472 -24.04 7.93 8.90
C MET A 472 -23.70 6.47 8.63
N PRO A 473 -22.42 6.09 8.53
CA PRO A 473 -22.01 4.69 8.52
C PRO A 473 -22.11 4.15 9.95
N ILE A 474 -23.23 3.53 10.29
CA ILE A 474 -23.44 2.94 11.62
C ILE A 474 -22.87 1.52 11.60
N ASN A 475 -21.90 1.26 12.47
CA ASN A 475 -21.29 -0.06 12.64
C ASN A 475 -21.99 -0.86 13.73
N ALA A 476 -22.30 -0.22 14.87
CA ALA A 476 -22.85 -0.94 16.01
C ALA A 476 -23.77 -0.09 16.88
N LEU A 477 -24.70 -0.77 17.58
CA LEU A 477 -25.62 -0.17 18.54
C LEU A 477 -25.63 -1.00 19.83
N ILE A 478 -25.59 -0.34 20.99
CA ILE A 478 -25.90 -0.96 22.29
C ILE A 478 -26.99 -0.15 22.96
N LEU A 479 -28.14 -0.77 23.18
CA LEU A 479 -29.25 -0.17 23.93
C LEU A 479 -29.35 -0.85 25.29
N TYR A 480 -29.42 -0.07 26.36
CA TYR A 480 -29.46 -0.60 27.73
C TYR A 480 -30.26 0.32 28.67
N PRO A 481 -30.94 -0.24 29.69
CA PRO A 481 -31.59 0.55 30.73
C PRO A 481 -30.58 1.41 31.51
N VAL A 482 -31.00 2.58 32.01
CA VAL A 482 -30.11 3.52 32.72
C VAL A 482 -29.44 2.87 33.95
N GLU A 483 -30.10 1.93 34.62
CA GLU A 483 -29.54 1.20 35.76
C GLU A 483 -28.35 0.29 35.40
N GLN A 484 -28.12 0.00 34.12
CA GLN A 484 -27.00 -0.81 33.64
C GLN A 484 -25.80 0.04 33.19
N GLU A 485 -25.83 1.36 33.39
CA GLU A 485 -24.84 2.30 32.86
C GLU A 485 -23.40 1.98 33.31
N GLU A 486 -23.18 1.65 34.58
CA GLU A 486 -21.84 1.27 35.07
C GLU A 486 -21.34 -0.06 34.48
N ALA A 487 -22.23 -1.05 34.33
CA ALA A 487 -21.88 -2.35 33.77
C ALA A 487 -21.53 -2.24 32.29
N VAL A 488 -22.30 -1.46 31.53
CA VAL A 488 -22.03 -1.21 30.10
C VAL A 488 -20.79 -0.33 29.91
N ALA A 489 -20.52 0.65 30.77
CA ALA A 489 -19.27 1.42 30.70
C ALA A 489 -18.03 0.51 30.84
N ARG A 490 -18.07 -0.47 31.76
CA ARG A 490 -17.01 -1.49 31.90
C ARG A 490 -16.87 -2.37 30.66
N GLU A 491 -17.99 -2.76 30.05
CA GLU A 491 -18.01 -3.52 28.78
C GLU A 491 -17.42 -2.70 27.62
N LEU A 492 -17.77 -1.41 27.49
CA LEU A 492 -17.26 -0.55 26.44
C LEU A 492 -15.73 -0.37 26.54
N ALA A 493 -15.20 -0.22 27.76
CA ALA A 493 -13.75 -0.18 27.98
C ALA A 493 -13.08 -1.50 27.57
N TYR A 494 -13.68 -2.64 27.90
CA TYR A 494 -13.22 -3.95 27.44
C TYR A 494 -13.27 -4.07 25.91
N LEU A 495 -14.37 -3.66 25.29
CA LEU A 495 -14.58 -3.70 23.85
C LEU A 495 -13.55 -2.83 23.11
N GLN A 496 -13.20 -1.66 23.64
CA GLN A 496 -12.15 -0.81 23.06
C GLN A 496 -10.80 -1.54 23.02
N SER A 497 -10.38 -2.16 24.13
CA SER A 497 -9.14 -2.96 24.16
C SER A 497 -9.20 -4.17 23.24
N ARG A 498 -10.34 -4.88 23.20
CA ARG A 498 -10.55 -6.03 22.30
C ARG A 498 -10.42 -5.65 20.84
N ARG A 499 -11.08 -4.57 20.40
CA ARG A 499 -11.01 -4.09 19.01
C ARG A 499 -9.57 -3.81 18.57
N LYS A 500 -8.73 -3.26 19.47
CA LYS A 500 -7.30 -3.07 19.20
C LYS A 500 -6.54 -4.38 18.98
N ARG A 501 -6.83 -5.43 19.76
CA ARG A 501 -6.20 -6.76 19.57
C ARG A 501 -6.68 -7.43 18.30
N ASP A 502 -7.97 -7.30 18.00
CA ASP A 502 -8.63 -7.95 16.85
C ASP A 502 -8.34 -7.25 15.51
N ALA A 503 -7.78 -6.03 15.54
CA ALA A 503 -7.41 -5.27 14.34
C ALA A 503 -6.29 -5.91 13.48
N VAL A 504 -5.54 -6.86 14.05
CA VAL A 504 -4.40 -7.58 13.45
C VAL A 504 -3.49 -6.66 12.61
N ILE A 505 -2.76 -5.77 13.29
CA ILE A 505 -1.74 -4.92 12.69
C ILE A 505 -0.36 -5.49 13.00
N LYS A 506 0.34 -5.99 11.98
CA LYS A 506 1.69 -6.55 12.10
C LYS A 506 2.73 -5.53 11.68
N LEU A 507 3.58 -5.09 12.62
CA LEU A 507 4.75 -4.29 12.29
C LEU A 507 5.93 -5.20 11.94
N LEU A 508 6.39 -5.13 10.69
CA LEU A 508 7.58 -5.81 10.21
C LEU A 508 8.83 -5.04 10.64
N PRO A 509 9.92 -5.74 11.02
CA PRO A 509 11.18 -5.09 11.37
C PRO A 509 11.79 -4.36 10.17
N GLY A 510 12.58 -3.31 10.44
CA GLY A 510 13.46 -2.70 9.45
C GLY A 510 14.68 -3.59 9.13
N PRO A 511 15.57 -3.15 8.23
CA PRO A 511 16.81 -3.85 7.97
C PRO A 511 17.66 -3.97 9.24
N VAL A 512 18.31 -5.11 9.41
CA VAL A 512 19.25 -5.38 10.50
C VAL A 512 20.65 -5.01 10.01
N GLU A 513 21.21 -3.95 10.59
CA GLU A 513 22.57 -3.49 10.28
C GLU A 513 23.43 -3.51 11.56
N VAL A 514 24.70 -3.87 11.43
CA VAL A 514 25.68 -3.80 12.52
C VAL A 514 26.34 -2.44 12.48
N CYS A 515 26.41 -1.75 13.63
CA CYS A 515 27.06 -0.45 13.73
C CYS A 515 28.58 -0.59 13.82
N THR A 516 29.32 0.27 13.11
CA THR A 516 30.77 0.42 13.32
C THR A 516 31.05 1.01 14.71
N THR A 517 32.22 0.70 15.28
CA THR A 517 32.60 1.15 16.62
C THR A 517 32.68 2.69 16.69
N PRO A 518 31.97 3.35 17.61
CA PRO A 518 32.08 4.80 17.78
C PRO A 518 33.46 5.22 18.28
N SER A 519 34.00 6.29 17.70
CA SER A 519 35.23 6.94 18.18
C SER A 519 35.02 7.60 19.55
N ALA A 520 36.10 7.90 20.28
CA ALA A 520 36.02 8.59 21.57
C ALA A 520 35.30 9.95 21.49
N SER A 521 35.49 10.69 20.38
CA SER A 521 34.79 11.96 20.13
C SER A 521 33.29 11.75 19.93
N GLU A 522 32.89 10.69 19.24
CA GLU A 522 31.48 10.33 19.03
C GLU A 522 30.78 9.90 20.32
N GLN A 523 31.45 9.09 21.13
CA GLN A 523 30.96 8.71 22.45
C GLN A 523 30.75 9.95 23.32
N LYS A 524 31.70 10.90 23.31
CA LYS A 524 31.61 12.15 24.06
C LYS A 524 30.47 13.06 23.59
N ARG A 525 30.29 13.26 22.27
CA ARG A 525 29.18 14.07 21.74
C ARG A 525 27.83 13.36 21.87
N GLY A 526 27.85 12.03 21.90
CA GLY A 526 26.68 11.17 22.10
C GLY A 526 25.96 10.76 20.82
N PHE A 527 26.59 10.91 19.65
CA PHE A 527 26.05 10.50 18.36
C PHE A 527 27.14 10.39 17.29
N MET A 528 26.81 9.69 16.20
CA MET A 528 27.61 9.54 15.00
C MET A 528 26.97 10.28 13.84
N LEU A 529 27.79 10.91 13.00
CA LEU A 529 27.36 11.54 11.75
C LEU A 529 27.87 10.70 10.60
N PHE A 530 26.98 10.37 9.68
CA PHE A 530 27.30 9.53 8.56
C PHE A 530 26.53 9.96 7.32
N ARG A 531 26.98 9.54 6.15
CA ARG A 531 26.37 9.92 4.88
C ARG A 531 26.49 8.76 3.91
N ARG A 532 25.34 8.32 3.40
CA ARG A 532 25.25 7.41 2.26
C ARG A 532 24.67 8.13 1.04
N SER A 533 24.63 7.44 -0.09
CA SER A 533 24.03 7.94 -1.33
C SER A 533 22.63 8.49 -1.08
N ALA A 534 22.28 9.59 -1.74
CA ALA A 534 20.94 10.18 -1.69
C ALA A 534 19.85 9.22 -2.24
N ASN A 535 20.25 8.21 -3.02
CA ASN A 535 19.37 7.20 -3.60
C ASN A 535 19.15 6.01 -2.65
N GLU A 536 19.87 5.92 -1.54
CA GLU A 536 19.71 4.84 -0.56
C GLU A 536 18.63 5.18 0.47
N ARG A 537 17.87 4.16 0.89
CA ARG A 537 16.83 4.32 1.91
C ARG A 537 17.42 4.10 3.30
N ILE A 538 17.47 5.15 4.11
CA ILE A 538 17.92 5.09 5.50
C ILE A 538 16.73 4.83 6.42
N PHE A 539 16.68 3.66 7.03
CA PHE A 539 15.63 3.26 7.96
C PHE A 539 15.93 3.75 9.39
N PRO A 540 14.93 3.79 10.29
CA PRO A 540 15.17 4.02 11.71
C PRO A 540 16.22 3.05 12.31
N SER A 541 16.26 1.82 11.80
CA SER A 541 17.17 0.75 12.21
C SER A 541 18.51 0.74 11.47
N SER A 542 18.73 1.60 10.47
CA SER A 542 20.03 1.67 9.79
C SER A 542 21.14 2.13 10.74
N ARG A 543 22.36 1.66 10.51
CA ARG A 543 23.53 1.89 11.38
C ARG A 543 24.75 2.35 10.57
N PRO A 544 25.52 3.35 11.03
CA PRO A 544 26.76 3.76 10.38
C PRO A 544 27.71 2.59 10.12
N GLN A 545 28.20 2.47 8.89
CA GLN A 545 29.28 1.56 8.52
C GLN A 545 30.63 2.29 8.55
N GLU A 546 31.73 1.54 8.46
CA GLU A 546 33.09 2.07 8.57
C GLU A 546 33.37 3.22 7.57
N ASN A 547 32.90 3.07 6.33
CA ASN A 547 33.10 4.04 5.25
C ASN A 547 32.04 5.16 5.19
N ASP A 548 31.05 5.17 6.10
CA ASP A 548 29.95 6.13 6.04
C ASP A 548 30.26 7.46 6.74
N ARG A 549 31.33 7.56 7.53
CA ARG A 549 31.61 8.70 8.43
C ARG A 549 31.60 10.03 7.69
N CYS A 550 30.74 10.94 8.13
CA CYS A 550 30.58 12.24 7.48
C CYS A 550 31.42 13.30 8.20
N SER A 551 32.43 13.84 7.50
CA SER A 551 33.27 14.95 7.97
C SER A 551 33.09 16.24 7.17
N LYS A 552 32.45 16.17 6.00
CA LYS A 552 32.18 17.30 5.10
C LYS A 552 31.04 16.95 4.15
N LEU A 553 30.24 17.95 3.79
CA LEU A 553 29.24 17.89 2.72
C LEU A 553 29.73 18.69 1.51
N SER A 554 29.58 18.13 0.31
CA SER A 554 30.02 18.77 -0.93
C SER A 554 29.01 18.53 -2.04
N SER A 555 28.73 19.57 -2.83
CA SER A 555 27.81 19.52 -3.96
C SER A 555 28.18 20.61 -4.97
N PHE A 556 27.52 20.60 -6.13
CA PHE A 556 27.71 21.58 -7.18
C PHE A 556 26.39 21.88 -7.88
N ALA A 557 26.25 23.12 -8.36
CA ALA A 557 25.13 23.51 -9.21
C ALA A 557 25.51 24.74 -10.04
N PRO A 558 24.91 24.93 -11.22
CA PRO A 558 24.96 26.19 -11.95
C PRO A 558 24.23 27.32 -11.21
N ALA A 559 24.47 28.57 -11.59
CA ALA A 559 23.65 29.68 -11.12
C ALA A 559 22.20 29.52 -11.61
N GLY A 560 21.21 29.83 -10.76
CA GLY A 560 19.78 29.67 -11.06
C GLY A 560 19.24 28.25 -10.86
N GLU A 561 20.10 27.29 -10.53
CA GLU A 561 19.74 25.89 -10.29
C GLU A 561 19.87 25.52 -8.80
N THR A 562 19.46 24.31 -8.43
CA THR A 562 19.48 23.85 -7.03
C THR A 562 20.60 22.84 -6.78
N ALA A 563 21.35 23.01 -5.69
CA ALA A 563 22.29 22.01 -5.20
C ALA A 563 21.67 21.18 -4.06
N THR A 564 22.02 19.89 -4.00
CA THR A 564 21.51 18.96 -2.98
C THR A 564 22.63 18.44 -2.11
N PHE A 565 22.39 18.39 -0.80
CA PHE A 565 23.24 17.74 0.20
C PHE A 565 22.37 16.82 1.06
N ASN A 566 22.96 15.77 1.61
CA ASN A 566 22.29 14.88 2.55
C ASN A 566 23.26 14.38 3.62
N PHE A 567 22.75 14.11 4.82
CA PHE A 567 23.48 13.43 5.89
C PHE A 567 22.51 12.75 6.86
N SER A 568 23.06 11.88 7.69
CA SER A 568 22.33 11.11 8.68
C SER A 568 23.01 11.17 10.04
N LEU A 569 22.22 11.01 11.10
CA LEU A 569 22.65 11.04 12.50
C LEU A 569 22.17 9.75 13.18
N TYR A 570 23.11 9.02 13.79
CA TYR A 570 22.82 7.87 14.65
C TYR A 570 23.12 8.22 16.12
N PRO A 571 22.10 8.34 16.98
CA PRO A 571 22.27 8.76 18.37
C PRO A 571 22.68 7.60 19.29
N LEU A 572 23.74 7.82 20.09
CA LEU A 572 24.25 6.89 21.10
C LEU A 572 23.59 7.09 22.47
N ARG A 573 22.84 8.18 22.62
CA ARG A 573 22.01 8.55 23.77
C ARG A 573 20.85 9.43 23.28
N ASP A 574 19.86 9.67 24.13
CA ASP A 574 18.82 10.65 23.83
C ASP A 574 19.42 12.06 23.73
N LEU A 575 19.19 12.73 22.60
CA LEU A 575 19.60 14.13 22.39
C LEU A 575 18.45 15.12 22.62
N GLY A 576 17.21 14.63 22.69
CA GLY A 576 16.02 15.46 22.86
C GLY A 576 15.69 16.30 21.62
N PRO A 577 14.95 17.40 21.78
CA PRO A 577 14.60 18.30 20.68
C PRO A 577 15.85 18.85 19.98
N THR A 578 16.04 18.48 18.72
CA THR A 578 17.21 18.80 17.90
C THR A 578 16.78 19.52 16.63
N SER A 579 17.55 20.53 16.24
CA SER A 579 17.35 21.32 15.03
C SER A 579 18.61 21.32 14.16
N ILE A 580 18.43 21.41 12.83
CA ILE A 580 19.52 21.51 11.86
C ILE A 580 19.48 22.89 11.22
N ARG A 581 20.59 23.63 11.32
CA ARG A 581 20.70 25.01 10.81
C ARG A 581 21.81 25.11 9.77
N VAL A 582 21.55 25.84 8.69
CA VAL A 582 22.53 26.09 7.63
C VAL A 582 22.99 27.54 7.70
N GLY A 583 24.29 27.75 7.80
CA GLY A 583 24.89 29.09 7.74
C GLY A 583 24.91 29.65 6.33
N LYS A 584 25.15 30.96 6.19
CA LYS A 584 25.42 31.55 4.87
C LYS A 584 26.68 30.94 4.24
N LEU A 585 26.67 30.74 2.93
CA LEU A 585 27.84 30.25 2.22
C LEU A 585 28.64 31.43 1.65
N ARG A 586 29.96 31.43 1.79
CA ARG A 586 30.84 32.55 1.43
C ARG A 586 31.88 32.17 0.40
N SER A 587 32.17 33.10 -0.52
CA SER A 587 33.28 33.03 -1.47
C SER A 587 33.96 34.39 -1.55
N GLY A 588 34.95 34.63 -0.68
CA GLY A 588 35.52 35.96 -0.45
C GLY A 588 34.45 36.92 0.09
N PHE A 589 34.25 38.06 -0.58
CA PHE A 589 33.21 39.05 -0.25
C PHE A 589 31.81 38.67 -0.73
N ARG A 590 31.68 37.64 -1.57
CA ARG A 590 30.40 37.16 -2.10
C ARG A 590 29.75 36.18 -1.13
N SER A 591 28.42 36.13 -1.10
CA SER A 591 27.70 35.15 -0.28
C SER A 591 26.39 34.68 -0.90
N ILE A 592 26.04 33.43 -0.62
CA ILE A 592 24.68 32.89 -0.76
C ILE A 592 24.04 32.98 0.63
N PRO A 593 22.88 33.64 0.79
CA PRO A 593 22.24 33.81 2.08
C PRO A 593 21.75 32.48 2.65
N ALA A 594 21.69 32.35 3.97
CA ALA A 594 21.18 31.14 4.64
C ALA A 594 19.72 30.82 4.22
N ALA A 595 18.92 31.84 3.92
CA ALA A 595 17.54 31.69 3.45
C ALA A 595 17.41 31.01 2.08
N ALA A 596 18.50 30.88 1.32
CA ALA A 596 18.53 30.10 0.08
C ALA A 596 18.60 28.59 0.33
N ALA A 597 18.91 28.17 1.57
CA ALA A 597 18.96 26.77 1.96
C ALA A 597 17.64 26.34 2.61
N GLU A 598 17.05 25.29 2.08
CA GLU A 598 15.91 24.60 2.65
C GLU A 598 16.35 23.30 3.29
N VAL A 599 16.03 23.11 4.57
CA VAL A 599 16.34 21.90 5.33
C VAL A 599 15.07 21.08 5.50
N ARG A 600 15.11 19.82 5.09
CA ARG A 600 14.01 18.86 5.27
C ARG A 600 14.51 17.60 5.95
N VAL A 601 13.74 17.10 6.91
CA VAL A 601 13.99 15.82 7.57
C VAL A 601 13.28 14.71 6.80
N VAL A 602 13.90 13.54 6.71
CA VAL A 602 13.23 12.34 6.20
C VAL A 602 12.18 11.91 7.21
N ARG A 603 10.91 11.98 6.82
CA ARG A 603 9.79 11.48 7.62
C ARG A 603 9.59 10.00 7.35
N TYR A 604 9.56 9.25 8.43
CA TYR A 604 9.18 7.85 8.46
C TYR A 604 7.66 7.71 8.48
N LEU A 605 7.15 6.71 7.76
CA LEU A 605 5.74 6.34 7.74
C LEU A 605 5.59 4.85 8.02
N HIS A 606 4.44 4.46 8.58
CA HIS A 606 4.02 3.06 8.56
C HIS A 606 3.61 2.70 7.12
N ARG A 607 4.48 2.03 6.38
CA ARG A 607 4.26 1.69 4.97
C ARG A 607 3.71 0.28 4.81
N ARG A 608 2.72 0.11 3.95
CA ARG A 608 2.12 -1.19 3.66
C ARG A 608 3.11 -2.13 2.99
N LYS A 609 3.18 -3.36 3.50
CA LYS A 609 3.92 -4.49 2.92
C LYS A 609 3.03 -5.67 2.58
N GLY A 610 1.79 -5.62 3.05
CA GLY A 610 0.76 -6.59 2.78
C GLY A 610 -0.49 -6.21 3.55
N ALA A 611 -1.52 -7.03 3.41
CA ALA A 611 -2.76 -6.83 4.11
C ALA A 611 -2.49 -6.82 5.64
N GLY A 612 -2.64 -5.66 6.31
CA GLY A 612 -2.50 -5.52 7.78
C GLY A 612 -1.04 -5.56 8.25
N SER A 613 -0.09 -5.69 7.32
CA SER A 613 1.34 -5.71 7.59
C SER A 613 1.96 -4.39 7.15
N LEU A 614 2.59 -3.70 8.09
CA LEU A 614 3.23 -2.41 7.89
C LEU A 614 4.71 -2.50 8.25
N GLN A 615 5.54 -1.68 7.63
CA GLN A 615 6.93 -1.49 8.01
C GLN A 615 7.20 0.01 8.13
N VAL A 616 7.83 0.43 9.23
CA VAL A 616 8.27 1.83 9.35
C VAL A 616 9.43 2.05 8.39
N ALA A 617 9.24 2.96 7.43
CA ALA A 617 10.20 3.16 6.35
C ALA A 617 10.26 4.64 5.92
N PRO A 618 11.41 5.11 5.40
CA PRO A 618 11.57 6.47 4.90
C PRO A 618 10.68 6.70 3.68
N PHE A 619 10.02 7.87 3.61
CA PHE A 619 9.19 8.21 2.46
C PHE A 619 9.23 9.70 2.08
N LEU A 620 8.91 10.59 3.02
CA LEU A 620 8.72 12.03 2.72
C LEU A 620 9.89 12.89 3.18
N LEU A 621 10.00 14.07 2.60
CA LEU A 621 10.89 15.15 3.00
C LEU A 621 10.07 16.24 3.69
N ASP A 622 9.92 16.11 5.00
CA ASP A 622 9.09 16.98 5.83
C ASP A 622 9.87 18.25 6.23
N ARG A 623 9.20 19.40 6.20
CA ARG A 623 9.76 20.68 6.61
C ARG A 623 9.49 20.87 8.10
N ARG A 624 10.31 20.23 8.92
CA ARG A 624 10.20 20.26 10.38
C ARG A 624 11.48 20.79 11.01
N GLU A 625 11.36 21.91 11.73
CA GLU A 625 12.52 22.61 12.31
C GLU A 625 13.12 21.89 13.52
N VAL A 626 12.27 21.24 14.33
CA VAL A 626 12.66 20.57 15.57
C VAL A 626 12.12 19.15 15.57
N ILE A 627 13.01 18.18 15.81
CA ILE A 627 12.64 16.76 15.97
C ILE A 627 13.20 16.19 17.27
N PRO A 628 12.46 15.32 17.97
CA PRO A 628 13.00 14.61 19.12
C PRO A 628 13.93 13.48 18.64
N VAL A 629 15.24 13.65 18.85
CA VAL A 629 16.24 12.64 18.50
C VAL A 629 16.44 11.73 19.69
N THR A 630 15.84 10.55 19.62
CA THR A 630 15.94 9.49 20.64
C THR A 630 17.01 8.47 20.29
N ARG A 631 17.60 7.87 21.32
CA ARG A 631 18.63 6.84 21.23
C ARG A 631 18.22 5.72 20.28
N ASP A 632 19.20 5.17 19.56
CA ASP A 632 19.07 3.99 18.69
C ASP A 632 18.14 4.14 17.46
N THR A 633 17.64 5.36 17.22
CA THR A 633 16.83 5.72 16.05
C THR A 633 17.60 6.66 15.13
N THR A 634 17.92 6.18 13.93
CA THR A 634 18.61 6.99 12.92
C THR A 634 17.67 8.03 12.30
N TRP A 635 18.19 9.22 12.03
CA TRP A 635 17.49 10.31 11.35
C TRP A 635 18.32 10.83 10.18
N SER A 636 17.66 11.28 9.11
CA SER A 636 18.32 11.80 7.91
C SER A 636 17.75 13.15 7.50
N TRP A 637 18.59 14.00 6.94
CA TRP A 637 18.22 15.32 6.44
C TRP A 637 18.72 15.53 5.03
N PHE A 638 17.92 16.24 4.25
CA PHE A 638 18.27 16.76 2.94
C PHE A 638 18.29 18.29 3.01
N ILE A 639 19.30 18.88 2.39
CA ILE A 639 19.48 20.32 2.29
C ILE A 639 19.50 20.67 0.80
N GLN A 640 18.57 21.52 0.38
CA GLN A 640 18.48 22.03 -0.97
C GLN A 640 18.87 23.51 -0.97
N VAL A 641 19.89 23.88 -1.73
CA VAL A 641 20.35 25.28 -1.83
C VAL A 641 20.01 25.82 -3.21
N SER A 642 19.05 26.73 -3.27
CA SER A 642 18.69 27.44 -4.49
C SER A 642 19.76 28.48 -4.81
N VAL A 643 20.56 28.25 -5.83
CA VAL A 643 21.65 29.16 -6.21
C VAL A 643 21.05 30.36 -6.94
N PRO A 644 21.26 31.61 -6.47
CA PRO A 644 20.74 32.79 -7.16
C PRO A 644 21.21 32.85 -8.61
N ALA A 645 20.34 33.29 -9.52
CA ALA A 645 20.63 33.32 -10.97
C ALA A 645 21.80 34.26 -11.32
N ASP A 646 22.04 35.29 -10.52
CA ASP A 646 23.14 36.24 -10.66
C ASP A 646 24.42 35.81 -9.92
N CYS A 647 24.39 34.66 -9.22
CA CYS A 647 25.51 34.16 -8.44
C CYS A 647 26.71 33.87 -9.34
N LYS A 648 27.87 34.42 -8.99
CA LYS A 648 29.10 34.23 -9.77
C LYS A 648 29.72 32.87 -9.47
N GLY A 649 30.32 32.26 -10.49
CA GLY A 649 31.05 31.01 -10.35
C GLY A 649 32.13 31.07 -9.26
N GLY A 650 32.31 29.95 -8.56
CA GLY A 650 33.31 29.80 -7.51
C GLY A 650 32.95 28.77 -6.45
N LYS A 651 33.88 28.53 -5.52
CA LYS A 651 33.66 27.69 -4.33
C LYS A 651 33.10 28.55 -3.20
N TYR A 652 31.94 28.15 -2.68
CA TYR A 652 31.25 28.77 -1.57
C TYR A 652 31.30 27.82 -0.37
N ARG A 653 31.75 28.33 0.79
CA ARG A 653 31.92 27.54 2.02
C ARG A 653 31.00 28.03 3.13
N GLY A 654 30.43 27.10 3.88
CA GLY A 654 29.60 27.36 5.05
C GLY A 654 29.61 26.16 5.98
N GLU A 655 28.62 26.07 6.86
CA GLU A 655 28.49 24.98 7.82
C GLU A 655 27.02 24.61 8.05
N VAL A 656 26.81 23.35 8.40
CA VAL A 656 25.56 22.83 8.92
C VAL A 656 25.75 22.55 10.41
N ALA A 657 24.97 23.21 11.26
CA ALA A 657 25.00 23.03 12.70
C ALA A 657 23.90 22.07 13.16
N VAL A 658 24.27 21.07 13.95
CA VAL A 658 23.35 20.26 14.75
C VAL A 658 23.17 20.97 16.09
N VAL A 659 21.95 21.38 16.43
CA VAL A 659 21.67 22.26 17.57
C VAL A 659 20.68 21.59 18.52
N ALA A 660 20.98 21.60 19.81
CA ALA A 660 19.99 21.28 20.85
C ALA A 660 18.98 22.43 20.91
N ALA A 661 17.74 22.20 20.47
CA ALA A 661 16.75 23.25 20.24
C ALA A 661 16.37 24.00 21.52
N GLU A 662 16.30 23.30 22.66
CA GLU A 662 15.93 23.88 23.95
C GLU A 662 16.97 24.87 24.50
N THR A 663 18.26 24.60 24.27
CA THR A 663 19.37 25.41 24.83
C THR A 663 20.01 26.33 23.78
N GLY A 664 19.74 26.11 22.50
CA GLY A 664 20.43 26.76 21.39
C GLY A 664 21.89 26.32 21.21
N LYS A 665 22.38 25.35 21.99
CA LYS A 665 23.77 24.89 21.96
C LYS A 665 24.06 24.08 20.69
N THR A 666 25.11 24.48 19.97
CA THR A 666 25.65 23.67 18.87
C THR A 666 26.32 22.40 19.42
N LEU A 667 25.85 21.25 18.95
CA LEU A 667 26.33 19.92 19.31
C LEU A 667 27.43 19.41 18.35
N ALA A 668 27.32 19.78 17.07
CA ALA A 668 28.31 19.53 16.04
C ALA A 668 28.15 20.50 14.86
N GLU A 669 29.24 20.71 14.13
CA GLU A 669 29.28 21.47 12.89
C GLU A 669 29.82 20.58 11.77
N ILE A 670 29.16 20.63 10.62
CA ILE A 670 29.54 19.88 9.42
C ILE A 670 29.94 20.90 8.35
N PRO A 671 31.21 20.94 7.93
CA PRO A 671 31.65 21.79 6.83
C PRO A 671 30.85 21.53 5.56
N LEU A 672 30.36 22.60 4.93
CA LEU A 672 29.60 22.56 3.68
C LEU A 672 30.34 23.30 2.57
N GLU A 673 30.48 22.67 1.40
CA GLU A 673 31.13 23.25 0.23
C GLU A 673 30.24 23.12 -1.02
N LEU A 674 29.87 24.26 -1.60
CA LEU A 674 29.12 24.35 -2.84
C LEU A 674 30.01 24.90 -3.95
N HIS A 675 30.11 24.18 -5.08
CA HIS A 675 30.77 24.68 -6.29
C HIS A 675 29.72 25.27 -7.21
N VAL A 676 29.66 26.60 -7.29
CA VAL A 676 28.81 27.31 -8.24
C VAL A 676 29.51 27.32 -9.59
N LEU A 677 28.89 26.69 -10.59
CA LEU A 677 29.47 26.52 -11.91
C LEU A 677 29.07 27.69 -12.82
N PRO A 678 30.02 28.29 -13.58
CA PRO A 678 29.73 29.35 -14.54
C PRO A 678 29.18 28.77 -15.85
N LEU A 679 28.04 28.09 -15.78
CA LEU A 679 27.39 27.47 -16.92
C LEU A 679 25.89 27.71 -16.89
N GLN A 680 25.25 27.65 -18.05
CA GLN A 680 23.80 27.62 -18.19
C GLN A 680 23.44 26.26 -18.80
N LEU A 681 22.52 25.54 -18.16
CA LEU A 681 22.05 24.25 -18.68
C LEU A 681 20.98 24.46 -19.75
N GLU A 682 21.08 23.69 -20.83
CA GLU A 682 20.01 23.56 -21.82
C GLU A 682 18.70 23.08 -21.16
N PRO A 683 17.54 23.44 -21.70
CA PRO A 683 16.28 22.86 -21.28
C PRO A 683 16.24 21.35 -21.57
N LEU A 684 15.37 20.62 -20.87
CA LEU A 684 15.12 19.21 -21.16
C LEU A 684 14.56 19.08 -22.59
N PRO A 685 15.19 18.31 -23.50
CA PRO A 685 14.80 18.27 -24.92
C PRO A 685 13.64 17.31 -25.22
N ILE A 686 13.05 16.70 -24.19
CA ILE A 686 11.98 15.71 -24.29
C ILE A 686 10.75 16.17 -23.51
N LEU A 687 9.58 15.62 -23.85
CA LEU A 687 8.40 15.76 -23.02
C LEU A 687 8.45 14.75 -21.86
N GLN A 688 8.51 15.22 -20.61
CA GLN A 688 8.63 14.34 -19.45
C GLN A 688 7.60 14.69 -18.38
N GLY A 689 6.86 13.66 -17.94
CA GLY A 689 5.72 13.83 -17.06
C GLY A 689 5.32 12.56 -16.32
N TYR A 690 4.27 12.69 -15.53
CA TYR A 690 3.63 11.59 -14.83
C TYR A 690 2.15 11.51 -15.21
N TYR A 691 1.58 10.33 -15.07
CA TYR A 691 0.14 10.19 -15.13
C TYR A 691 -0.48 10.78 -13.87
N TYR A 692 -1.53 11.58 -14.06
CA TYR A 692 -2.19 12.34 -13.01
C TYR A 692 -3.68 12.01 -13.00
N PHE A 693 -4.07 11.26 -11.95
CA PHE A 693 -5.44 10.82 -11.67
C PHE A 693 -5.83 11.35 -10.28
N PRO A 694 -6.14 12.63 -10.17
CA PRO A 694 -6.58 13.21 -8.92
C PRO A 694 -7.81 12.43 -8.43
N SER A 695 -7.67 11.85 -7.24
CA SER A 695 -8.69 10.99 -6.62
C SER A 695 -9.03 11.46 -5.21
N GLU A 696 -8.47 12.59 -4.80
CA GLU A 696 -8.72 13.18 -3.51
C GLU A 696 -10.23 13.40 -3.34
N PRO A 697 -10.79 13.19 -2.14
CA PRO A 697 -12.21 13.36 -1.90
C PRO A 697 -12.75 14.72 -2.35
N TRP A 698 -11.99 15.81 -2.32
CA TRP A 698 -12.43 17.09 -2.87
C TRP A 698 -12.62 17.05 -4.39
N TYR A 699 -11.74 16.33 -5.08
CA TYR A 699 -11.84 16.07 -6.50
C TYR A 699 -13.07 15.17 -6.72
N SER A 700 -13.15 13.99 -6.09
CA SER A 700 -14.28 13.06 -6.27
C SER A 700 -15.66 13.64 -5.87
N THR A 701 -15.75 14.52 -4.87
CA THR A 701 -16.97 15.27 -4.54
C THR A 701 -17.37 16.26 -5.61
N PHE A 702 -16.40 16.90 -6.26
CA PHE A 702 -16.67 17.74 -7.42
C PHE A 702 -17.19 16.92 -8.61
N TRP A 703 -16.94 15.61 -8.65
CA TRP A 703 -17.38 14.76 -9.75
C TRP A 703 -18.63 13.93 -9.47
N ALA A 704 -19.18 14.01 -8.25
CA ALA A 704 -20.21 13.09 -7.74
C ALA A 704 -19.84 11.60 -7.85
N ALA A 705 -18.55 11.30 -8.00
CA ALA A 705 -18.02 9.95 -8.00
C ALA A 705 -17.86 9.52 -6.53
N ASN A 706 -18.66 8.54 -6.10
CA ASN A 706 -18.62 7.95 -4.75
C ASN A 706 -19.16 8.81 -3.60
N LEU A 707 -19.90 9.89 -3.89
CA LEU A 707 -20.65 10.63 -2.89
C LEU A 707 -22.02 9.98 -2.65
N VAL A 708 -22.35 9.68 -1.39
CA VAL A 708 -23.70 9.31 -0.97
C VAL A 708 -24.35 10.57 -0.40
N GLY A 709 -25.22 11.24 -1.17
CA GLY A 709 -25.86 12.49 -0.75
C GLY A 709 -26.03 13.55 -1.86
N PRO A 710 -26.25 14.83 -1.51
CA PRO A 710 -26.42 15.93 -2.46
C PRO A 710 -25.16 16.20 -3.28
N ARG A 711 -25.29 16.52 -4.58
CA ARG A 711 -24.13 16.84 -5.44
C ARG A 711 -23.59 18.24 -5.16
N TYR A 712 -22.28 18.36 -4.96
CA TYR A 712 -21.56 19.64 -4.75
C TYR A 712 -20.68 20.04 -5.95
N ASN A 713 -20.91 19.44 -7.11
CA ASN A 713 -20.11 19.57 -8.34
C ASN A 713 -20.10 20.95 -9.00
N ARG A 714 -20.64 21.98 -8.33
CA ARG A 714 -20.67 23.38 -8.79
C ARG A 714 -20.55 24.37 -7.63
N ASP A 715 -20.14 23.91 -6.45
CA ASP A 715 -19.90 24.80 -5.32
C ASP A 715 -18.67 25.69 -5.63
N PRO A 716 -18.82 27.03 -5.63
CA PRO A 716 -17.73 27.93 -5.99
C PRO A 716 -16.52 27.85 -5.07
N GLU A 717 -16.71 27.60 -3.77
CA GLU A 717 -15.60 27.47 -2.82
C GLU A 717 -14.82 26.16 -3.08
N VAL A 718 -15.52 25.06 -3.36
CA VAL A 718 -14.88 23.78 -3.69
C VAL A 718 -14.12 23.88 -5.02
N LEU A 719 -14.69 24.53 -6.02
CA LEU A 719 -14.04 24.79 -7.31
C LEU A 719 -12.74 25.58 -7.15
N GLN A 720 -12.76 26.64 -6.35
CA GLN A 720 -11.58 27.44 -6.06
C GLN A 720 -10.49 26.61 -5.37
N LEU A 721 -10.86 25.77 -4.39
CA LEU A 721 -9.91 24.88 -3.71
C LEU A 721 -9.22 23.91 -4.68
N ILE A 722 -9.98 23.36 -5.64
CA ILE A 722 -9.42 22.46 -6.65
C ILE A 722 -8.47 23.23 -7.57
N GLU A 723 -8.86 24.40 -8.08
CA GLU A 723 -7.99 25.21 -8.95
C GLU A 723 -6.67 25.56 -8.24
N GLU A 724 -6.75 26.03 -6.99
CA GLU A 724 -5.57 26.36 -6.19
C GLU A 724 -4.66 25.16 -5.97
N ASN A 725 -5.24 23.96 -5.79
CA ASN A 725 -4.50 22.72 -5.70
C ASN A 725 -3.83 22.35 -7.03
N GLU A 726 -4.58 22.32 -8.14
CA GLU A 726 -4.05 21.96 -9.47
C GLU A 726 -2.88 22.86 -9.88
N ARG A 727 -3.00 24.18 -9.67
CA ARG A 727 -1.91 25.13 -9.90
C ARG A 727 -0.68 24.83 -9.03
N ARG A 728 -0.90 24.50 -7.76
CA ARG A 728 0.18 24.14 -6.82
C ARG A 728 0.91 22.87 -7.27
N GLU A 729 0.18 21.85 -7.69
CA GLU A 729 0.71 20.57 -8.18
C GLU A 729 1.55 20.78 -9.45
N MET A 730 1.03 21.52 -10.43
CA MET A 730 1.76 21.84 -11.67
C MET A 730 3.05 22.64 -11.38
N ARG A 731 3.01 23.62 -10.47
CA ARG A 731 4.21 24.38 -10.05
C ARG A 731 5.23 23.50 -9.36
N PHE A 732 4.80 22.56 -8.51
CA PHE A 732 5.70 21.59 -7.90
C PHE A 732 6.34 20.67 -8.95
N MET A 733 5.56 20.11 -9.88
CA MET A 733 6.11 19.31 -10.99
C MET A 733 7.16 20.08 -11.79
N LYS A 734 6.88 21.36 -12.13
CA LYS A 734 7.85 22.24 -12.79
C LYS A 734 9.11 22.48 -11.97
N SER A 735 8.99 22.56 -10.64
CA SER A 735 10.16 22.69 -9.75
C SER A 735 11.07 21.45 -9.77
N LEU A 736 10.53 20.28 -10.16
CA LEU A 736 11.33 19.07 -10.39
C LEU A 736 11.95 19.06 -11.81
N GLY A 737 11.55 19.97 -12.69
CA GLY A 737 11.96 20.01 -14.10
C GLY A 737 11.01 19.27 -15.06
N LEU A 738 9.88 18.76 -14.57
CA LEU A 738 8.84 18.17 -15.42
C LEU A 738 8.16 19.27 -16.25
N ASN A 739 7.79 18.96 -17.49
CA ASN A 739 7.23 19.92 -18.43
C ASN A 739 5.88 19.48 -19.03
N SER A 740 5.37 18.32 -18.63
CA SER A 740 4.07 17.80 -19.06
C SER A 740 3.44 16.89 -18.00
N ILE A 741 2.15 16.64 -18.16
CA ILE A 741 1.32 15.77 -17.32
C ILE A 741 0.49 14.92 -18.27
N SER A 742 0.24 13.65 -17.93
CA SER A 742 -0.76 12.86 -18.66
C SER A 742 -2.03 12.78 -17.83
N PHE A 743 -3.05 13.54 -18.24
CA PHE A 743 -4.31 13.62 -17.52
C PHE A 743 -5.26 12.49 -17.90
N GLY A 744 -5.91 11.87 -16.92
CA GLY A 744 -6.98 10.91 -17.14
C GLY A 744 -8.13 11.08 -16.15
N ASP A 745 -9.35 11.15 -16.67
CA ASP A 745 -10.60 11.21 -15.90
C ASP A 745 -11.76 10.65 -16.73
N ASP A 746 -12.85 10.26 -16.07
CA ASP A 746 -14.10 9.84 -16.70
C ASP A 746 -14.93 11.05 -17.12
N MET A 747 -14.94 11.32 -18.42
CA MET A 747 -15.58 12.50 -19.02
C MET A 747 -17.04 12.26 -19.44
N ARG A 748 -17.62 11.07 -19.23
CA ARG A 748 -18.92 10.71 -19.83
C ARG A 748 -20.07 11.66 -19.46
N SER A 749 -20.05 12.25 -18.27
CA SER A 749 -21.06 13.23 -17.83
C SER A 749 -20.90 14.64 -18.43
N ASP A 750 -19.78 14.90 -19.07
CA ASP A 750 -19.38 16.24 -19.52
C ASP A 750 -19.41 16.35 -21.06
N LEU A 751 -19.89 15.29 -21.70
CA LEU A 751 -20.05 15.13 -23.13
C LEU A 751 -21.51 14.94 -23.48
N GLU A 752 -21.91 15.42 -24.66
CA GLU A 752 -23.24 15.22 -25.21
C GLU A 752 -23.17 14.81 -26.68
N LEU A 753 -24.19 14.09 -27.15
CA LEU A 753 -24.31 13.69 -28.55
C LEU A 753 -25.27 14.63 -29.27
N VAL A 754 -24.77 15.38 -30.26
CA VAL A 754 -25.55 16.29 -31.11
C VAL A 754 -25.40 15.81 -32.55
N GLU A 755 -26.50 15.38 -33.16
CA GLU A 755 -26.52 14.88 -34.56
C GLU A 755 -25.50 13.76 -34.85
N GLY A 756 -25.24 12.91 -33.86
CA GLY A 756 -24.27 11.80 -33.94
C GLY A 756 -22.81 12.24 -33.80
N GLU A 757 -22.54 13.49 -33.44
CA GLU A 757 -21.22 13.99 -33.06
C GLU A 757 -21.17 14.31 -31.57
N VAL A 758 -20.02 14.09 -30.95
CA VAL A 758 -19.76 14.38 -29.55
C VAL A 758 -19.36 15.85 -29.40
N LYS A 759 -20.03 16.55 -28.49
CA LYS A 759 -19.73 17.92 -28.08
C LYS A 759 -19.36 17.98 -26.61
N PHE A 760 -18.49 18.93 -26.28
CA PHE A 760 -18.09 19.21 -24.91
C PHE A 760 -19.10 20.18 -24.33
N THR A 761 -19.69 19.83 -23.18
CA THR A 761 -20.68 20.69 -22.53
C THR A 761 -20.07 22.04 -22.07
N PRO A 762 -20.87 23.09 -21.82
CA PRO A 762 -20.36 24.40 -21.39
C PRO A 762 -19.52 24.38 -20.10
N HIS A 763 -19.73 23.40 -19.23
CA HIS A 763 -19.00 23.21 -17.96
C HIS A 763 -18.09 21.99 -18.01
N ASN A 764 -17.54 21.68 -19.18
CA ASN A 764 -16.70 20.51 -19.37
C ASN A 764 -15.38 20.63 -18.60
N ARG A 765 -15.11 19.62 -17.76
CA ARG A 765 -13.95 19.62 -16.87
C ARG A 765 -12.60 19.60 -17.55
N PHE A 766 -12.49 18.91 -18.69
CA PHE A 766 -11.25 18.87 -19.45
C PHE A 766 -10.91 20.25 -19.99
N VAL A 767 -11.93 21.01 -20.42
CA VAL A 767 -11.74 22.41 -20.87
C VAL A 767 -11.19 23.27 -19.74
N TRP A 768 -11.82 23.22 -18.57
CA TRP A 768 -11.38 23.99 -17.41
C TRP A 768 -9.96 23.61 -16.96
N TRP A 769 -9.66 22.31 -16.90
CA TRP A 769 -8.33 21.83 -16.53
C TRP A 769 -7.26 22.24 -17.55
N MET A 770 -7.56 22.18 -18.85
CA MET A 770 -6.65 22.61 -19.92
C MET A 770 -6.37 24.12 -19.90
N ASP A 771 -7.33 24.95 -19.48
CA ASP A 771 -7.09 26.38 -19.25
C ASP A 771 -6.06 26.60 -18.13
N ILE A 772 -6.19 25.85 -17.01
CA ILE A 772 -5.21 25.88 -15.91
C ILE A 772 -3.85 25.40 -16.40
N TYR A 773 -3.80 24.25 -17.07
CA TYR A 773 -2.58 23.64 -17.61
C TYR A 773 -1.82 24.57 -18.56
N THR A 774 -2.54 25.27 -19.44
CA THR A 774 -1.98 26.27 -20.35
C THR A 774 -1.44 27.48 -19.59
N SER A 775 -2.20 27.99 -18.62
CA SER A 775 -1.80 29.17 -17.84
C SER A 775 -0.56 28.92 -16.95
N GLU A 776 -0.36 27.68 -16.49
CA GLU A 776 0.84 27.28 -15.75
C GLU A 776 2.03 26.97 -16.68
N GLY A 777 1.87 27.11 -18.01
CA GLY A 777 2.94 27.04 -19.00
C GLY A 777 3.47 25.63 -19.24
N MET A 778 2.61 24.63 -19.16
CA MET A 778 2.96 23.24 -19.48
C MET A 778 3.00 23.02 -21.01
N GLN A 779 3.77 22.02 -21.46
CA GLN A 779 3.95 21.70 -22.88
C GLN A 779 2.85 20.77 -23.41
N ALA A 780 3.05 20.10 -24.55
CA ALA A 780 2.07 19.16 -25.12
C ALA A 780 1.48 18.21 -24.07
N MET A 781 0.19 17.86 -24.22
CA MET A 781 -0.62 17.10 -23.26
C MET A 781 -0.99 15.73 -23.83
N PRO A 782 -0.38 14.63 -23.37
CA PRO A 782 -0.88 13.29 -23.67
C PRO A 782 -2.17 13.03 -22.90
N PHE A 783 -3.30 13.11 -23.61
CA PHE A 783 -4.62 12.97 -23.02
C PHE A 783 -4.96 11.49 -22.81
N TYR A 784 -4.45 10.90 -21.72
CA TYR A 784 -4.68 9.49 -21.40
C TYR A 784 -6.16 9.15 -21.27
N GLY A 785 -7.00 10.07 -20.77
CA GLY A 785 -8.46 9.86 -20.70
C GLY A 785 -9.11 9.49 -22.04
N PHE A 786 -8.50 9.86 -23.18
CA PHE A 786 -9.04 9.58 -24.51
C PHE A 786 -9.17 8.09 -24.83
N GLN A 787 -8.23 7.25 -24.38
CA GLN A 787 -8.22 5.81 -24.69
C GLN A 787 -9.50 5.12 -24.22
N SER A 788 -10.10 5.64 -23.14
CA SER A 788 -11.31 5.07 -22.55
C SER A 788 -12.51 5.13 -23.50
N PHE A 789 -12.55 6.10 -24.42
CA PHE A 789 -13.62 6.22 -25.42
C PHE A 789 -13.51 5.16 -26.53
N GLY A 790 -12.28 4.79 -26.87
CA GLY A 790 -11.94 3.85 -27.93
C GLY A 790 -11.96 2.38 -27.52
N GLY A 791 -11.81 2.06 -26.23
CA GLY A 791 -11.70 0.68 -25.77
C GLY A 791 -13.00 -0.12 -25.80
N GLY A 792 -12.87 -1.44 -25.95
CA GLY A 792 -13.95 -2.44 -26.05
C GLY A 792 -15.04 -2.49 -24.95
N GLY A 793 -15.04 -1.57 -23.97
CA GLY A 793 -16.03 -1.47 -22.89
C GLY A 793 -17.22 -0.54 -23.14
N GLY A 794 -17.36 0.10 -24.31
CA GLY A 794 -18.58 0.84 -24.68
C GLY A 794 -18.76 2.22 -23.99
N ASN A 795 -17.69 2.97 -23.73
CA ASN A 795 -17.83 4.29 -23.10
C ASN A 795 -18.47 5.34 -24.03
N ILE A 796 -18.25 5.26 -25.34
CA ILE A 796 -18.96 6.12 -26.30
C ILE A 796 -20.44 5.77 -26.39
N SER A 797 -20.79 4.47 -26.35
CA SER A 797 -22.19 4.04 -26.37
C SER A 797 -22.96 4.41 -25.11
N TRP A 798 -22.26 4.79 -24.03
CA TRP A 798 -22.88 5.37 -22.84
C TRP A 798 -23.61 6.69 -23.15
N LEU A 799 -23.14 7.48 -24.12
CA LEU A 799 -23.74 8.77 -24.49
C LEU A 799 -25.15 8.60 -25.06
N ASP A 800 -25.44 7.45 -25.69
CA ASP A 800 -26.79 7.04 -26.07
C ASP A 800 -26.95 5.52 -25.98
N ARG A 801 -27.30 5.05 -24.78
CA ARG A 801 -27.43 3.61 -24.47
C ARG A 801 -28.52 2.89 -25.26
N LYS A 802 -29.41 3.62 -25.92
CA LYS A 802 -30.53 3.04 -26.68
C LYS A 802 -30.20 2.89 -28.17
N ASN A 803 -29.05 3.39 -28.62
CA ASN A 803 -28.63 3.36 -30.00
C ASN A 803 -27.78 2.09 -30.29
N PRO A 804 -28.32 1.07 -30.99
CA PRO A 804 -27.61 -0.16 -31.26
C PRO A 804 -26.42 0.04 -32.21
N ASP A 805 -26.50 1.00 -33.14
CA ASP A 805 -25.40 1.31 -34.04
C ASP A 805 -24.24 1.93 -33.25
N LEU A 806 -24.52 2.79 -32.27
CA LEU A 806 -23.50 3.33 -31.38
C LEU A 806 -22.92 2.27 -30.43
N ALA A 807 -23.71 1.26 -30.05
CA ALA A 807 -23.23 0.13 -29.23
C ALA A 807 -22.30 -0.82 -29.98
N GLN A 808 -22.44 -0.92 -31.31
CA GLN A 808 -21.54 -1.72 -32.14
C GLN A 808 -20.20 -1.01 -32.34
N HIS A 809 -19.15 -1.54 -31.71
CA HIS A 809 -17.80 -1.03 -31.83
C HIS A 809 -17.36 -0.98 -33.32
N PHE A 810 -16.77 0.16 -33.74
CA PHE A 810 -16.34 0.44 -35.11
C PHE A 810 -17.46 0.55 -36.17
N SER A 811 -18.73 0.64 -35.77
CA SER A 811 -19.79 0.99 -36.74
C SER A 811 -19.57 2.40 -37.32
N PRO A 812 -20.26 2.78 -38.42
CA PRO A 812 -20.22 4.15 -38.92
C PRO A 812 -20.65 5.19 -37.88
N ALA A 813 -21.69 4.89 -37.08
CA ALA A 813 -22.19 5.78 -36.04
C ALA A 813 -21.16 5.95 -34.90
N TRP A 814 -20.59 4.83 -34.43
CA TRP A 814 -19.53 4.84 -33.43
C TRP A 814 -18.29 5.59 -33.91
N THR A 815 -17.87 5.33 -35.15
CA THR A 815 -16.69 5.96 -35.74
C THR A 815 -16.88 7.47 -35.89
N LYS A 816 -18.07 7.91 -36.34
CA LYS A 816 -18.42 9.34 -36.39
C LYS A 816 -18.32 9.98 -35.01
N ALA A 817 -18.92 9.37 -33.99
CA ALA A 817 -18.87 9.87 -32.62
C ALA A 817 -17.42 9.92 -32.07
N TYR A 818 -16.65 8.85 -32.21
CA TYR A 818 -15.26 8.77 -31.74
C TYR A 818 -14.37 9.85 -32.37
N LEU A 819 -14.41 9.98 -33.70
CA LEU A 819 -13.59 10.98 -34.41
C LEU A 819 -14.03 12.42 -34.11
N SER A 820 -15.31 12.64 -33.82
CA SER A 820 -15.80 13.98 -33.48
C SER A 820 -15.27 14.51 -32.14
N VAL A 821 -14.94 13.63 -31.17
CA VAL A 821 -14.25 14.02 -29.93
C VAL A 821 -12.92 14.72 -30.24
N ILE A 822 -12.16 14.15 -31.17
CA ILE A 822 -10.85 14.67 -31.59
C ILE A 822 -11.02 16.03 -32.26
N ARG A 823 -11.95 16.13 -33.24
CA ARG A 823 -12.21 17.38 -33.96
C ARG A 823 -12.67 18.49 -33.03
N GLU A 824 -13.53 18.19 -32.08
CA GLU A 824 -14.01 19.15 -31.09
C GLU A 824 -12.89 19.61 -30.16
N GLY A 825 -12.06 18.69 -29.66
CA GLY A 825 -10.89 19.05 -28.85
C GLY A 825 -9.86 19.89 -29.62
N MET A 826 -9.60 19.58 -30.90
CA MET A 826 -8.71 20.38 -31.75
C MET A 826 -9.27 21.79 -32.05
N ARG A 827 -10.60 21.90 -32.22
CA ARG A 827 -11.28 23.19 -32.35
C ARG A 827 -11.05 24.05 -31.11
N LEU A 828 -11.30 23.47 -29.93
CA LEU A 828 -11.07 24.14 -28.64
C LEU A 828 -9.59 24.49 -28.42
N GLN A 829 -8.67 23.58 -28.77
CA GLN A 829 -7.22 23.82 -28.69
C GLN A 829 -6.82 25.07 -29.47
N LYS A 830 -7.36 25.24 -30.70
CA LYS A 830 -7.10 26.42 -31.52
C LYS A 830 -7.74 27.69 -30.95
N GLU A 831 -9.00 27.62 -30.54
CA GLU A 831 -9.74 28.78 -30.02
C GLU A 831 -9.17 29.32 -28.71
N ARG A 832 -8.68 28.44 -27.86
CA ARG A 832 -8.16 28.77 -26.52
C ARG A 832 -6.65 28.85 -26.45
N ASN A 833 -5.95 28.64 -27.57
CA ASN A 833 -4.49 28.65 -27.68
C ASN A 833 -3.82 27.69 -26.68
N TRP A 834 -4.38 26.49 -26.55
CA TRP A 834 -3.81 25.43 -25.72
C TRP A 834 -2.57 24.81 -26.38
N PRO A 835 -1.65 24.21 -25.60
CA PRO A 835 -0.60 23.35 -26.15
C PRO A 835 -1.21 22.14 -26.88
N GLU A 836 -0.41 21.51 -27.74
CA GLU A 836 -0.84 20.34 -28.53
C GLU A 836 -1.40 19.23 -27.63
N ILE A 837 -2.59 18.73 -27.98
CA ILE A 837 -3.18 17.52 -27.40
C ILE A 837 -2.68 16.32 -28.20
N LEU A 838 -2.03 15.37 -27.52
CA LEU A 838 -1.63 14.09 -28.08
C LEU A 838 -2.72 13.06 -27.75
N TRP A 839 -3.33 12.49 -28.77
CA TRP A 839 -4.49 11.63 -28.67
C TRP A 839 -4.07 10.20 -28.29
N TYR A 840 -4.30 9.85 -27.02
CA TYR A 840 -3.90 8.58 -26.45
C TYR A 840 -4.86 7.47 -26.89
N THR A 841 -4.52 6.74 -27.95
CA THR A 841 -5.45 5.84 -28.65
C THR A 841 -5.71 4.54 -27.90
N SER A 842 -4.71 4.02 -27.18
CA SER A 842 -4.84 2.75 -26.47
C SER A 842 -3.77 2.57 -25.39
N ASP A 843 -4.09 1.71 -24.42
CA ASP A 843 -3.21 1.32 -23.32
C ASP A 843 -2.99 -0.20 -23.29
N GLU A 844 -1.73 -0.61 -23.32
CA GLU A 844 -1.25 -1.98 -23.04
C GLU A 844 -2.06 -3.12 -23.69
N ARG A 845 -2.33 -3.01 -24.98
CA ARG A 845 -3.21 -3.94 -25.71
C ARG A 845 -2.69 -5.37 -25.81
N SER A 846 -1.40 -5.58 -25.58
CA SER A 846 -0.83 -6.93 -25.44
C SER A 846 -1.42 -7.72 -24.26
N ASN A 847 -2.04 -7.07 -23.26
CA ASN A 847 -2.76 -7.73 -22.18
C ASN A 847 -3.93 -8.60 -22.70
N GLU A 848 -4.51 -8.19 -23.83
CA GLU A 848 -5.55 -8.91 -24.57
C GLU A 848 -4.97 -9.64 -25.81
N ARG A 849 -3.65 -9.79 -25.87
CA ARG A 849 -2.91 -10.49 -26.93
C ARG A 849 -3.23 -9.91 -28.32
N GLU A 850 -3.35 -10.79 -29.33
CA GLU A 850 -3.61 -10.43 -30.72
C GLU A 850 -4.89 -9.62 -30.90
N THR A 851 -5.98 -10.00 -30.23
CA THR A 851 -7.27 -9.30 -30.38
C THR A 851 -7.19 -7.86 -29.93
N GLY A 852 -6.54 -7.60 -28.79
CA GLY A 852 -6.30 -6.23 -28.31
C GLY A 852 -5.41 -5.44 -29.26
N ALA A 853 -4.32 -6.04 -29.76
CA ALA A 853 -3.41 -5.35 -30.68
C ALA A 853 -4.09 -4.98 -32.00
N GLN A 854 -4.96 -5.84 -32.54
CA GLN A 854 -5.75 -5.56 -33.74
C GLN A 854 -6.76 -4.43 -33.51
N GLU A 855 -7.38 -4.36 -32.33
CA GLU A 855 -8.23 -3.24 -31.92
C GLU A 855 -7.42 -1.93 -31.85
N GLY A 856 -6.27 -1.95 -31.17
CA GLY A 856 -5.35 -0.81 -31.06
C GLY A 856 -4.88 -0.30 -32.43
N LEU A 857 -4.57 -1.20 -33.36
CA LEU A 857 -4.19 -0.85 -34.73
C LEU A 857 -5.33 -0.12 -35.46
N LYS A 858 -6.56 -0.61 -35.38
CA LYS A 858 -7.73 0.05 -35.99
C LYS A 858 -7.96 1.45 -35.42
N LEU A 859 -7.87 1.59 -34.08
CA LEU A 859 -7.98 2.90 -33.42
C LEU A 859 -6.90 3.87 -33.88
N ALA A 860 -5.64 3.42 -33.95
CA ALA A 860 -4.52 4.23 -34.44
C ALA A 860 -4.73 4.69 -35.90
N GLN A 861 -5.19 3.80 -36.78
CA GLN A 861 -5.50 4.12 -38.18
C GLN A 861 -6.61 5.17 -38.30
N LEU A 862 -7.65 5.06 -37.47
CA LEU A 862 -8.75 6.03 -37.43
C LEU A 862 -8.27 7.44 -37.04
N VAL A 863 -7.47 7.55 -35.98
CA VAL A 863 -6.94 8.85 -35.52
C VAL A 863 -5.96 9.44 -36.53
N ARG A 864 -5.07 8.63 -37.11
CA ARG A 864 -4.12 9.07 -38.14
C ARG A 864 -4.81 9.63 -39.39
N GLY A 865 -6.06 9.23 -39.64
CA GLY A 865 -6.88 9.77 -40.73
C GLY A 865 -7.37 11.21 -40.51
N ILE A 866 -7.20 11.80 -39.31
CA ILE A 866 -7.55 13.20 -39.03
C ILE A 866 -6.33 14.10 -39.25
N PRO A 867 -6.36 15.03 -40.23
CA PRO A 867 -5.24 15.94 -40.47
C PRO A 867 -4.89 16.78 -39.24
N GLY A 868 -3.61 16.74 -38.83
CA GLY A 868 -3.08 17.50 -37.70
C GLY A 868 -3.29 16.85 -36.32
N ALA A 869 -3.95 15.69 -36.23
CA ALA A 869 -4.02 14.93 -34.98
C ALA A 869 -2.77 14.05 -34.81
N THR A 870 -2.08 14.18 -33.67
CA THR A 870 -0.96 13.30 -33.30
C THR A 870 -1.45 12.19 -32.39
N ASN A 871 -1.25 10.94 -32.80
CA ASN A 871 -1.72 9.77 -32.06
C ASN A 871 -0.58 9.04 -31.30
N ILE A 872 -0.88 8.59 -30.08
CA ILE A 872 0.07 7.96 -29.16
C ILE A 872 -0.54 6.73 -28.47
N ALA A 873 0.25 5.68 -28.22
CA ALA A 873 -0.19 4.52 -27.44
C ALA A 873 0.93 3.98 -26.52
N SER A 874 0.58 3.58 -25.30
CA SER A 874 1.43 2.75 -24.45
C SER A 874 1.37 1.30 -24.90
N MET A 875 2.53 0.63 -24.94
CA MET A 875 2.66 -0.74 -25.42
C MET A 875 3.28 -1.64 -24.34
N ASN A 876 2.71 -2.82 -24.13
CA ASN A 876 3.06 -3.76 -23.04
C ASN A 876 3.42 -5.17 -23.54
N GLY A 877 3.82 -5.31 -24.80
CA GLY A 877 4.28 -6.60 -25.28
C GLY A 877 4.41 -6.73 -26.79
N PRO A 878 4.93 -7.87 -27.25
CA PRO A 878 5.28 -8.06 -28.66
C PRO A 878 4.08 -8.00 -29.60
N TRP A 879 2.84 -8.30 -29.17
CA TRP A 879 1.66 -8.28 -30.05
C TRP A 879 1.42 -6.90 -30.68
N GLU A 880 1.79 -5.82 -29.99
CA GLU A 880 1.55 -4.46 -30.42
C GLU A 880 2.53 -3.96 -31.49
N HIS A 881 3.52 -4.75 -31.92
CA HIS A 881 4.41 -4.37 -33.04
C HIS A 881 3.63 -4.01 -34.31
N ILE A 882 2.47 -4.63 -34.52
CA ILE A 882 1.58 -4.35 -35.67
C ILE A 882 1.01 -2.93 -35.65
N MET A 883 1.00 -2.26 -34.49
CA MET A 883 0.48 -0.91 -34.33
C MET A 883 1.49 0.15 -34.77
N VAL A 884 2.79 -0.15 -34.69
CA VAL A 884 3.89 0.79 -34.97
C VAL A 884 3.73 1.52 -36.32
N PRO A 885 3.35 0.86 -37.43
CA PRO A 885 3.14 1.54 -38.72
C PRO A 885 2.02 2.59 -38.71
N ALA A 886 1.05 2.48 -37.79
CA ALA A 886 -0.10 3.38 -37.66
C ALA A 886 0.09 4.47 -36.59
N LEU A 887 1.08 4.36 -35.71
CA LEU A 887 1.31 5.31 -34.61
C LEU A 887 2.25 6.46 -34.98
N ASP A 888 1.92 7.70 -34.61
CA ASP A 888 2.87 8.83 -34.69
C ASP A 888 3.90 8.76 -33.55
N ILE A 889 3.46 8.25 -32.39
CA ILE A 889 4.29 8.01 -31.21
C ILE A 889 4.04 6.60 -30.69
N SER A 890 5.09 5.78 -30.70
CA SER A 890 5.11 4.47 -30.05
C SER A 890 5.74 4.64 -28.66
N MET A 891 4.99 4.33 -27.60
CA MET A 891 5.43 4.52 -26.22
C MET A 891 5.52 3.18 -25.45
N PRO A 892 6.48 2.30 -25.80
CA PRO A 892 6.64 1.02 -25.12
C PRO A 892 7.05 1.15 -23.66
N ASN A 893 6.61 0.17 -22.87
CA ASN A 893 7.20 -0.16 -21.57
C ASN A 893 8.17 -1.34 -21.67
N ILE A 894 8.73 -1.77 -20.54
CA ILE A 894 9.74 -2.82 -20.48
C ILE A 894 9.28 -4.20 -20.99
N ALA A 895 7.97 -4.47 -21.03
CA ALA A 895 7.43 -5.73 -21.54
C ALA A 895 7.42 -5.78 -23.08
N PHE A 896 7.35 -4.62 -23.74
CA PHE A 896 7.71 -4.48 -25.15
C PHE A 896 9.23 -4.33 -25.24
N PRO A 897 10.00 -5.32 -25.75
CA PRO A 897 11.46 -5.24 -25.76
C PRO A 897 11.94 -3.96 -26.46
N ILE A 898 12.64 -3.09 -25.74
CA ILE A 898 13.26 -1.88 -26.30
C ILE A 898 14.69 -2.27 -26.68
N THR A 899 14.87 -2.82 -27.87
CA THR A 899 16.17 -3.26 -28.39
C THR A 899 16.59 -2.38 -29.56
N GLU A 900 17.85 -2.45 -29.99
CA GLU A 900 18.30 -1.73 -31.20
C GLU A 900 17.40 -2.05 -32.41
N GLU A 901 16.96 -3.31 -32.54
CA GLU A 901 16.06 -3.78 -33.59
C GLU A 901 14.69 -3.12 -33.52
N THR A 902 14.08 -3.08 -32.33
CA THR A 902 12.73 -2.50 -32.19
C THR A 902 12.75 -0.98 -32.26
N VAL A 903 13.81 -0.33 -31.75
CA VAL A 903 14.02 1.12 -31.94
C VAL A 903 14.18 1.45 -33.44
N LYS A 904 14.91 0.63 -34.19
CA LYS A 904 15.05 0.78 -35.65
C LYS A 904 13.71 0.58 -36.37
N MET A 905 12.93 -0.43 -35.97
CA MET A 905 11.58 -0.66 -36.50
C MET A 905 10.67 0.56 -36.27
N ILE A 906 10.60 1.08 -35.05
CA ILE A 906 9.78 2.25 -34.68
C ILE A 906 10.12 3.44 -35.58
N ARG A 907 11.41 3.77 -35.68
CA ARG A 907 11.88 4.88 -36.51
C ARG A 907 11.66 4.64 -38.01
N GLY A 908 11.84 3.41 -38.48
CA GLY A 908 11.64 3.03 -39.88
C GLY A 908 10.21 3.25 -40.38
N HIS A 909 9.24 3.26 -39.46
CA HIS A 909 7.84 3.59 -39.75
C HIS A 909 7.48 5.07 -39.52
N ASN A 910 8.47 5.95 -39.35
CA ASN A 910 8.29 7.36 -38.98
C ASN A 910 7.53 7.56 -37.66
N SER A 911 7.54 6.55 -36.78
CA SER A 911 6.99 6.66 -35.43
C SER A 911 8.08 7.13 -34.47
N ARG A 912 7.74 8.02 -33.54
CA ARG A 912 8.67 8.51 -32.51
C ARG A 912 8.68 7.56 -31.32
N LEU A 913 9.87 7.19 -30.85
CA LEU A 913 10.03 6.41 -29.63
C LEU A 913 9.83 7.30 -28.40
N TRP A 914 8.83 6.98 -27.58
CA TRP A 914 8.67 7.50 -26.22
C TRP A 914 8.77 6.34 -25.23
N LEU A 915 8.84 6.64 -23.92
CA LEU A 915 9.03 5.64 -22.88
C LEU A 915 7.91 5.69 -21.84
N TYR A 916 7.26 4.54 -21.62
CA TYR A 916 6.27 4.34 -20.57
C TYR A 916 6.82 3.36 -19.52
N ASN A 917 6.64 3.62 -18.21
CA ASN A 917 6.97 2.67 -17.14
C ASN A 917 8.32 1.93 -17.22
N CYS A 918 9.35 2.62 -17.73
CA CYS A 918 10.72 2.10 -17.83
C CYS A 918 11.51 2.38 -16.55
N GLY A 919 11.01 1.91 -15.39
CA GLY A 919 11.65 2.06 -14.08
C GLY A 919 11.59 3.48 -13.48
N THR A 920 11.71 3.59 -12.16
CA THR A 920 11.56 4.86 -11.41
C THR A 920 12.88 5.41 -10.85
N ASP A 921 14.00 4.79 -11.20
CA ASP A 921 15.31 5.15 -10.64
C ASP A 921 15.93 6.31 -11.45
N ARG A 922 16.88 7.03 -10.82
CA ARG A 922 17.52 8.22 -11.42
C ARG A 922 18.10 7.96 -12.82
N LEU A 923 18.77 6.82 -13.02
CA LEU A 923 19.31 6.43 -14.33
C LEU A 923 18.21 6.33 -15.41
N THR A 924 17.09 5.72 -15.06
CA THR A 924 16.02 5.35 -16.01
C THR A 924 15.10 6.52 -16.32
N LEU A 925 15.06 7.52 -15.44
CA LEU A 925 14.37 8.79 -15.63
C LEU A 925 15.23 9.84 -16.36
N GLY A 926 16.56 9.69 -16.37
CA GLY A 926 17.51 10.69 -16.86
C GLY A 926 18.28 10.25 -18.11
N LEU A 927 19.39 9.53 -17.90
CA LEU A 927 20.30 9.15 -18.98
C LEU A 927 19.76 8.06 -19.91
N TYR A 928 18.84 7.21 -19.46
CA TYR A 928 18.25 6.19 -20.34
C TYR A 928 17.40 6.79 -21.48
N PRO A 929 16.47 7.74 -21.25
CA PRO A 929 15.81 8.48 -22.32
C PRO A 929 16.77 9.11 -23.34
N TRP A 930 17.89 9.66 -22.87
CA TRP A 930 18.97 10.15 -23.74
C TRP A 930 19.59 9.02 -24.57
N ARG A 931 19.95 7.90 -23.95
CA ARG A 931 20.60 6.75 -24.60
C ARG A 931 19.82 6.20 -25.78
N VAL A 932 18.51 6.08 -25.63
CA VAL A 932 17.63 5.56 -26.70
C VAL A 932 17.09 6.68 -27.60
N LYS A 933 17.45 7.94 -27.34
CA LYS A 933 16.97 9.16 -28.02
C LYS A 933 15.43 9.17 -28.06
N ALA A 934 14.81 9.01 -26.89
CA ALA A 934 13.37 9.11 -26.75
C ALA A 934 12.91 10.56 -26.97
N GLY A 935 11.70 10.74 -27.51
CA GLY A 935 11.05 12.07 -27.61
C GLY A 935 10.24 12.46 -26.37
N GLY A 936 9.93 11.48 -25.51
CA GLY A 936 9.19 11.70 -24.27
C GLY A 936 9.25 10.52 -23.30
N ARG A 937 8.92 10.79 -22.04
CA ARG A 937 8.99 9.84 -20.92
C ARG A 937 7.84 10.09 -19.93
N PHE A 938 6.95 9.11 -19.78
CA PHE A 938 5.82 9.18 -18.85
C PHE A 938 5.84 8.03 -17.85
N GLN A 939 5.73 8.36 -16.56
CA GLN A 939 5.76 7.38 -15.47
C GLN A 939 4.42 7.29 -14.76
N TRP A 940 3.92 6.06 -14.63
CA TRP A 940 2.82 5.72 -13.73
C TRP A 940 3.35 5.62 -12.29
N HIS A 941 2.91 6.43 -11.33
CA HIS A 941 2.02 7.58 -11.44
C HIS A 941 2.45 8.69 -10.46
N TYR A 942 1.89 9.88 -10.62
CA TYR A 942 2.25 11.05 -9.79
C TYR A 942 1.85 10.86 -8.32
N ARG A 943 0.64 10.33 -8.10
CA ARG A 943 0.10 10.01 -6.79
C ARG A 943 -0.94 8.90 -6.93
N SER A 944 -0.86 7.89 -6.07
CA SER A 944 -1.80 6.77 -6.07
C SER A 944 -3.16 7.21 -5.61
N GLY A 945 -4.18 6.91 -6.42
CA GLY A 945 -5.55 7.26 -6.12
C GLY A 945 -6.28 6.12 -5.43
N GLY A 946 -6.83 6.39 -4.24
CA GLY A 946 -7.76 5.47 -3.59
C GLY A 946 -7.97 5.76 -2.11
N GLY A 947 -6.90 5.89 -1.34
CA GLY A 947 -6.93 5.93 0.12
C GLY A 947 -6.68 7.33 0.71
N GLU A 948 -6.60 7.39 2.03
CA GLU A 948 -6.11 8.58 2.74
C GLU A 948 -4.58 8.66 2.56
N GLN A 949 -4.06 9.82 2.17
CA GLN A 949 -2.67 9.95 1.73
C GLN A 949 -1.68 9.70 2.87
N TRP A 950 -2.01 10.12 4.08
CA TRP A 950 -1.13 10.07 5.26
C TRP A 950 -1.23 8.77 6.05
N ASP A 951 -2.06 7.84 5.60
CA ASP A 951 -2.21 6.51 6.16
C ASP A 951 -2.04 5.43 5.08
N ASP A 952 -0.93 4.72 5.12
CA ASP A 952 -0.64 3.69 4.12
C ASP A 952 -1.34 2.35 4.42
N GLY A 953 -1.94 2.17 5.60
CA GLY A 953 -2.64 0.91 5.94
C GLY A 953 -4.05 0.79 5.38
N VAL A 954 -4.54 1.80 4.66
CA VAL A 954 -5.82 1.78 3.94
C VAL A 954 -5.65 1.43 2.46
N LEU A 955 -6.64 0.74 1.90
CA LEU A 955 -6.67 0.26 0.51
C LEU A 955 -5.35 -0.43 0.09
N GLU A 956 -4.78 -0.01 -1.05
CA GLU A 956 -3.51 -0.54 -1.57
C GLU A 956 -2.28 0.19 -1.04
N GLY A 957 -2.46 1.23 -0.22
CA GLY A 957 -1.39 2.12 0.24
C GLY A 957 -1.07 3.22 -0.76
N CYS A 958 -1.13 4.47 -0.29
CA CYS A 958 -0.82 5.66 -1.10
C CYS A 958 0.68 5.79 -1.43
N THR A 959 1.56 5.10 -0.69
CA THR A 959 3.02 5.17 -0.90
C THR A 959 3.53 4.23 -1.99
N GLN A 960 2.68 3.38 -2.58
CA GLN A 960 3.10 2.43 -3.61
C GLN A 960 3.62 3.15 -4.86
N TYR A 961 2.91 4.19 -5.30
CA TYR A 961 3.48 5.15 -6.23
C TYR A 961 3.00 6.56 -5.87
N ALA A 962 3.92 7.40 -5.41
CA ALA A 962 3.65 8.82 -5.20
C ALA A 962 4.99 9.55 -5.14
N VAL A 963 5.07 10.70 -5.81
CA VAL A 963 6.23 11.60 -5.73
C VAL A 963 6.01 12.72 -4.71
N CYS A 964 4.80 12.87 -4.17
CA CYS A 964 4.48 13.80 -3.10
C CYS A 964 3.11 13.52 -2.46
N PHE A 965 2.87 14.09 -1.27
CA PHE A 965 1.56 14.18 -0.62
C PHE A 965 1.15 15.63 -0.40
N ASN A 966 -0.15 15.86 -0.27
CA ASN A 966 -0.70 17.16 0.12
C ASN A 966 -0.80 17.30 1.62
N SER A 967 -0.49 18.48 2.14
CA SER A 967 -0.71 18.90 3.53
C SER A 967 -1.48 20.22 3.57
N PRO A 968 -2.07 20.59 4.72
CA PRO A 968 -2.67 21.92 4.89
C PRO A 968 -1.71 23.06 4.51
N GLU A 969 -0.41 22.88 4.76
CA GLU A 969 0.64 23.87 4.52
C GLU A 969 1.21 23.87 3.09
N GLY A 970 0.90 22.87 2.26
CA GLY A 970 1.50 22.73 0.93
C GLY A 970 1.80 21.29 0.52
N ILE A 971 2.52 21.15 -0.59
CA ILE A 971 3.01 19.86 -1.08
C ILE A 971 4.22 19.42 -0.24
N VAL A 972 4.19 18.17 0.23
CA VAL A 972 5.29 17.50 0.91
C VAL A 972 5.92 16.51 -0.07
N PRO A 973 7.15 16.77 -0.56
CA PRO A 973 7.82 15.90 -1.53
C PRO A 973 8.11 14.52 -0.92
N ALA A 974 7.96 13.47 -1.72
CA ALA A 974 8.58 12.18 -1.43
C ALA A 974 10.08 12.25 -1.72
N LEU A 975 10.86 11.33 -1.15
CA LEU A 975 12.27 11.15 -1.50
C LEU A 975 12.47 10.97 -3.01
N ASP A 976 11.50 10.35 -3.69
CA ASP A 976 11.59 10.07 -5.13
C ASP A 976 11.46 11.32 -5.99
N ALA A 977 10.86 12.40 -5.47
CA ALA A 977 10.89 13.70 -6.14
C ALA A 977 12.32 14.23 -6.30
N LEU A 978 13.22 13.93 -5.34
CA LEU A 978 14.65 14.26 -5.52
C LEU A 978 15.24 13.44 -6.66
N ALA A 979 15.00 12.13 -6.70
CA ALA A 979 15.51 11.28 -7.76
C ALA A 979 15.04 11.76 -9.15
N VAL A 980 13.78 12.19 -9.28
CA VAL A 980 13.23 12.80 -10.51
C VAL A 980 14.01 14.05 -10.92
N ARG A 981 14.19 15.01 -10.00
CA ARG A 981 14.90 16.25 -10.32
C ARG A 981 16.37 15.98 -10.69
N GLU A 982 17.05 15.16 -9.90
CA GLU A 982 18.44 14.81 -10.15
C GLU A 982 18.61 14.07 -11.49
N ALA A 983 17.65 13.23 -11.89
CA ALA A 983 17.64 12.56 -13.20
C ALA A 983 17.48 13.55 -14.36
N ILE A 984 16.58 14.53 -14.22
CA ILE A 984 16.38 15.58 -15.22
C ILE A 984 17.62 16.46 -15.36
N TYR A 985 18.31 16.76 -14.25
CA TYR A 985 19.61 17.41 -14.31
C TYR A 985 20.64 16.58 -15.08
N ASP A 986 20.75 15.28 -14.82
CA ASP A 986 21.69 14.43 -15.57
C ASP A 986 21.43 14.50 -17.09
N HIS A 987 20.17 14.48 -17.51
CA HIS A 987 19.77 14.62 -18.91
C HIS A 987 20.10 16.02 -19.47
N ARG A 988 19.82 17.08 -18.72
CA ARG A 988 20.16 18.45 -19.14
C ARG A 988 21.67 18.65 -19.29
N TYR A 989 22.48 18.05 -18.42
CA TYR A 989 23.94 18.10 -18.50
C TYR A 989 24.49 17.42 -19.76
N ILE A 990 24.01 16.21 -20.08
CA ILE A 990 24.52 15.50 -21.27
C ILE A 990 24.16 16.23 -22.57
N VAL A 991 22.96 16.81 -22.65
CA VAL A 991 22.50 17.59 -23.81
C VAL A 991 23.28 18.91 -23.92
N THR A 992 23.58 19.54 -22.79
CA THR A 992 24.44 20.74 -22.75
C THR A 992 25.86 20.41 -23.23
N LEU A 993 26.40 19.25 -22.84
CA LEU A 993 27.70 18.76 -23.31
C LEU A 993 27.70 18.50 -24.81
N GLU A 994 26.68 17.82 -25.35
CA GLU A 994 26.55 17.56 -26.79
C GLU A 994 26.48 18.86 -27.61
N LYS A 995 25.72 19.86 -27.13
CA LYS A 995 25.67 21.18 -27.78
C LYS A 995 27.02 21.90 -27.72
N ALA A 996 27.70 21.87 -26.57
CA ALA A 996 29.03 22.46 -26.43
C ALA A 996 30.05 21.80 -27.38
N ILE A 997 29.97 20.47 -27.57
CA ILE A 997 30.77 19.74 -28.56
C ILE A 997 30.45 20.25 -29.98
N GLN A 998 29.17 20.33 -30.35
CA GLN A 998 28.76 20.77 -31.68
C GLN A 998 29.26 22.19 -32.00
N GLU A 999 29.11 23.14 -31.07
CA GLU A 999 29.61 24.50 -31.22
C GLU A 999 31.14 24.56 -31.33
N ALA A 1000 31.85 23.74 -30.56
CA ALA A 1000 33.30 23.63 -30.62
C ALA A 1000 33.78 23.04 -31.95
N GLU A 1001 33.11 22.01 -32.48
CA GLU A 1001 33.39 21.42 -33.80
C GLU A 1001 33.19 22.45 -34.92
N GLN A 1002 32.11 23.24 -34.87
CA GLN A 1002 31.88 24.34 -35.82
C GLN A 1002 33.03 25.37 -35.80
N ARG A 1003 33.56 25.69 -34.62
CA ARG A 1003 34.72 26.59 -34.49
C ARG A 1003 36.00 25.98 -35.05
N LEU A 1004 36.23 24.69 -34.81
CA LEU A 1004 37.39 23.97 -35.34
C LEU A 1004 37.36 23.90 -36.88
N ALA A 1005 36.17 23.75 -37.47
CA ALA A 1005 36.00 23.80 -38.91
C ALA A 1005 36.37 25.18 -39.49
N ALA A 1006 36.10 26.27 -38.75
CA ALA A 1006 36.47 27.63 -39.17
C ALA A 1006 37.95 27.97 -38.92
N ARG A 1007 38.56 27.43 -37.85
CA ARG A 1007 39.95 27.69 -37.50
C ARG A 1007 40.52 26.55 -36.66
N ARG A 1008 41.66 25.98 -37.10
CA ARG A 1008 42.37 24.95 -36.34
C ARG A 1008 42.89 25.49 -35.01
N GLN A 1009 42.51 24.83 -33.91
CA GLN A 1009 42.94 25.13 -32.55
C GLN A 1009 43.21 23.80 -31.81
N GLU A 1010 44.46 23.49 -31.52
CA GLU A 1010 44.85 22.18 -30.97
C GLU A 1010 44.24 21.89 -29.59
N LYS A 1011 44.24 22.88 -28.70
CA LYS A 1011 43.64 22.74 -27.36
C LYS A 1011 42.14 22.47 -27.42
N LEU A 1012 41.43 23.10 -28.37
CA LEU A 1012 40.00 22.89 -28.56
C LEU A 1012 39.72 21.52 -29.19
N ALA A 1013 40.55 21.08 -30.15
CA ALA A 1013 40.44 19.75 -30.73
C ALA A 1013 40.62 18.64 -29.68
N GLU A 1014 41.57 18.81 -28.75
CA GLU A 1014 41.78 17.88 -27.65
C GLU A 1014 40.57 17.85 -26.69
N ALA A 1015 40.03 19.01 -26.33
CA ALA A 1015 38.85 19.10 -25.48
C ALA A 1015 37.62 18.43 -26.12
N VAL A 1016 37.41 18.64 -27.43
CA VAL A 1016 36.36 17.98 -28.21
C VAL A 1016 36.55 16.46 -28.22
N ARG A 1017 37.78 15.97 -28.45
CA ARG A 1017 38.08 14.54 -28.42
C ARG A 1017 37.71 13.92 -27.08
N ARG A 1018 38.23 14.47 -25.97
CA ARG A 1018 37.92 13.99 -24.61
C ARG A 1018 36.42 13.98 -24.31
N ALA A 1019 35.71 15.03 -24.74
CA ALA A 1019 34.27 15.13 -24.53
C ALA A 1019 33.51 14.05 -25.32
N LYS A 1020 33.87 13.82 -26.58
CA LYS A 1020 33.28 12.76 -27.42
C LYS A 1020 33.59 11.35 -26.90
N ASP A 1021 34.82 11.13 -26.43
CA ASP A 1021 35.22 9.86 -25.81
C ASP A 1021 34.37 9.58 -24.56
N TYR A 1022 34.07 10.61 -23.77
CA TYR A 1022 33.22 10.46 -22.60
C TYR A 1022 31.74 10.20 -22.95
N VAL A 1023 31.21 10.86 -23.98
CA VAL A 1023 29.86 10.58 -24.50
C VAL A 1023 29.78 9.14 -25.03
N ALA A 1024 30.80 8.67 -25.75
CA ALA A 1024 30.90 7.29 -26.21
C ALA A 1024 30.97 6.31 -25.03
N PHE A 1025 31.75 6.62 -23.98
CA PHE A 1025 31.81 5.84 -22.74
C PHE A 1025 30.43 5.69 -22.08
N LEU A 1026 29.66 6.78 -21.95
CA LEU A 1026 28.31 6.71 -21.39
C LEU A 1026 27.34 5.92 -22.31
N THR A 1027 27.49 6.06 -23.62
CA THR A 1027 26.67 5.33 -24.60
C THR A 1027 26.90 3.82 -24.52
N ASP A 1028 28.15 3.39 -24.29
CA ASP A 1028 28.53 1.99 -24.13
C ASP A 1028 27.99 1.40 -22.81
N ARG A 1029 27.97 2.18 -21.73
CA ARG A 1029 27.59 1.71 -20.39
C ARG A 1029 26.10 1.76 -20.06
N VAL A 1030 25.33 2.58 -20.76
CA VAL A 1030 23.87 2.56 -20.66
C VAL A 1030 23.35 1.69 -21.81
N PRO A 1031 22.82 0.49 -21.56
CA PRO A 1031 22.36 -0.37 -22.64
C PRO A 1031 21.04 0.15 -23.22
N VAL A 1032 20.73 -0.27 -24.46
CA VAL A 1032 19.45 0.04 -25.10
C VAL A 1032 18.32 -0.74 -24.46
N ASP A 1033 18.57 -1.99 -24.08
CA ASP A 1033 17.54 -2.82 -23.47
C ASP A 1033 17.36 -2.48 -21.99
N ALA A 1034 16.25 -1.80 -21.70
CA ALA A 1034 15.86 -1.40 -20.35
C ALA A 1034 15.89 -2.56 -19.33
N ARG A 1035 15.65 -3.80 -19.80
CA ARG A 1035 15.55 -5.00 -18.97
C ARG A 1035 16.90 -5.38 -18.34
N GLU A 1036 18.02 -4.96 -18.93
CA GLU A 1036 19.36 -5.25 -18.45
C GLU A 1036 19.70 -4.55 -17.12
N PHE A 1037 19.04 -3.44 -16.78
CA PHE A 1037 19.26 -2.70 -15.54
C PHE A 1037 18.03 -2.53 -14.65
N ILE A 1038 16.81 -2.73 -15.16
CA ILE A 1038 15.57 -2.65 -14.37
C ILE A 1038 15.31 -3.97 -13.58
N GLY A 1039 16.02 -5.06 -13.92
CA GLY A 1039 15.97 -6.31 -13.17
C GLY A 1039 14.66 -7.05 -13.36
N PHE A 1040 14.45 -7.65 -14.53
CA PHE A 1040 13.29 -8.50 -14.84
C PHE A 1040 13.50 -9.97 -14.41
N GLY A 1041 14.32 -10.21 -13.37
CA GLY A 1041 14.83 -11.55 -13.04
C GLY A 1041 15.90 -12.06 -14.00
N ILE A 1042 16.48 -11.18 -14.84
CA ILE A 1042 17.69 -11.48 -15.61
C ILE A 1042 18.88 -11.08 -14.74
N ASP A 1043 19.71 -12.06 -14.36
CA ASP A 1043 21.03 -11.76 -13.80
C ASP A 1043 21.80 -10.98 -14.86
N PRO A 1044 22.20 -9.71 -14.60
CA PRO A 1044 22.96 -8.91 -15.57
C PRO A 1044 24.25 -9.62 -16.02
N ARG A 1045 24.80 -10.54 -15.20
CA ARG A 1045 25.96 -11.37 -15.54
C ARG A 1045 25.63 -12.47 -16.54
N ALA A 1046 24.39 -12.97 -16.56
CA ALA A 1046 23.95 -14.01 -17.49
C ALA A 1046 23.66 -13.46 -18.91
N ALA A 1047 23.46 -12.15 -19.06
CA ALA A 1047 23.23 -11.49 -20.35
C ALA A 1047 24.52 -11.02 -21.05
N GLY A 1048 25.70 -11.20 -20.44
CA GLY A 1048 26.97 -10.73 -21.02
C GLY A 1048 27.07 -9.20 -21.16
N ALA A 1049 26.19 -8.43 -20.53
CA ALA A 1049 26.12 -6.98 -20.64
C ALA A 1049 27.21 -6.28 -19.81
N ALA A 1050 27.79 -5.22 -20.36
CA ALA A 1050 28.62 -4.28 -19.60
C ALA A 1050 27.72 -3.55 -18.58
N VAL A 1051 27.98 -3.82 -17.29
CA VAL A 1051 27.13 -3.55 -16.14
C VAL A 1051 26.72 -2.08 -15.98
N GLY A 1052 25.51 -1.70 -16.43
CA GLY A 1052 24.85 -0.45 -15.99
C GLY A 1052 24.47 -0.42 -14.50
N GLY A 1053 24.57 -1.57 -13.82
CA GLY A 1053 24.36 -1.73 -12.37
C GLY A 1053 25.33 -0.96 -11.49
N GLU A 1054 26.48 -0.51 -12.01
CA GLU A 1054 27.41 0.35 -11.27
C GLU A 1054 26.80 1.72 -10.92
N PHE A 1055 25.80 2.18 -11.68
CA PHE A 1055 25.08 3.43 -11.42
C PHE A 1055 23.89 3.27 -10.47
N ARG A 1056 23.52 2.04 -10.10
CA ARG A 1056 22.35 1.78 -9.26
C ARG A 1056 22.68 2.05 -7.79
N ASN A 1057 21.95 2.98 -7.18
CA ASN A 1057 22.01 3.31 -5.74
C ASN A 1057 23.38 3.79 -5.21
N THR A 1058 24.28 4.27 -6.07
CA THR A 1058 25.59 4.81 -5.68
C THR A 1058 25.70 6.31 -6.01
N ASP A 1059 26.75 6.96 -5.50
CA ASP A 1059 27.11 8.33 -5.92
C ASP A 1059 27.74 8.38 -7.33
N ASN A 1060 27.79 7.26 -8.05
CA ASN A 1060 28.44 7.22 -9.36
C ASN A 1060 27.75 8.15 -10.36
N LEU A 1061 26.42 8.35 -10.25
CA LEU A 1061 25.71 9.31 -11.09
C LEU A 1061 26.10 10.77 -10.80
N ASP A 1062 26.43 11.11 -9.55
CA ASP A 1062 26.95 12.45 -9.22
C ASP A 1062 28.35 12.66 -9.79
N ARG A 1063 29.20 11.63 -9.79
CA ARG A 1063 30.51 11.66 -10.47
C ARG A 1063 30.36 11.80 -11.98
N VAL A 1064 29.39 11.09 -12.57
CA VAL A 1064 29.08 11.19 -14.00
C VAL A 1064 28.67 12.62 -14.36
N ARG A 1065 27.75 13.21 -13.57
CA ARG A 1065 27.32 14.60 -13.76
C ARG A 1065 28.47 15.59 -13.59
N TRP A 1066 29.31 15.39 -12.58
CA TRP A 1066 30.48 16.24 -12.37
C TRP A 1066 31.46 16.20 -13.55
N MET A 1067 31.70 15.02 -14.12
CA MET A 1067 32.55 14.88 -15.30
C MET A 1067 31.97 15.60 -16.52
N MET A 1068 30.65 15.48 -16.77
CA MET A 1068 29.98 16.25 -17.83
C MET A 1068 30.16 17.75 -17.63
N ALA A 1069 29.99 18.24 -16.41
CA ALA A 1069 30.19 19.64 -16.07
C ALA A 1069 31.63 20.11 -16.35
N GLN A 1070 32.63 19.31 -15.98
CA GLN A 1070 34.04 19.64 -16.24
C GLN A 1070 34.36 19.69 -17.73
N LEU A 1071 33.84 18.73 -18.52
CA LEU A 1071 34.06 18.71 -19.96
C LEU A 1071 33.41 19.92 -20.67
N ILE A 1072 32.22 20.35 -20.22
CA ILE A 1072 31.59 21.60 -20.72
C ILE A 1072 32.51 22.80 -20.44
N LEU A 1073 33.04 22.91 -19.22
CA LEU A 1073 33.91 24.03 -18.85
C LEU A 1073 35.24 24.01 -19.61
N ASP A 1074 35.83 22.84 -19.81
CA ASP A 1074 37.05 22.65 -20.61
C ASP A 1074 36.81 23.10 -22.06
N LEU A 1075 35.67 22.74 -22.66
CA LEU A 1075 35.29 23.17 -24.01
C LEU A 1075 35.12 24.70 -24.09
N HIS A 1076 34.45 25.32 -23.13
CA HIS A 1076 34.28 26.77 -23.08
C HIS A 1076 35.62 27.50 -22.95
N SER A 1077 36.47 27.04 -22.03
CA SER A 1077 37.80 27.60 -21.79
C SER A 1077 38.69 27.49 -23.03
N ALA A 1078 38.75 26.31 -23.66
CA ALA A 1078 39.53 26.09 -24.88
C ALA A 1078 39.01 26.91 -26.07
N SER A 1079 37.70 27.21 -26.09
CA SER A 1079 37.04 28.01 -27.12
C SER A 1079 37.20 29.52 -26.91
N GLY A 1080 37.77 29.98 -25.80
CA GLY A 1080 37.82 31.40 -25.43
C GLY A 1080 36.47 32.00 -25.04
N LYS A 1081 35.43 31.17 -24.80
CA LYS A 1081 34.19 31.60 -24.14
C LYS A 1081 34.49 31.72 -22.64
N LYS A 1082 34.30 32.91 -22.08
CA LYS A 1082 34.40 33.13 -20.62
C LYS A 1082 33.13 32.73 -19.91
#